data_AF-A0A2V4C7H8-F1
#
_entry.id   AF-A0A2V4C7H8-F1
#
_cell.length_a   1.000
_cell.length_b   1.000
_cell.length_c   1.000
_cell.angle_alpha   90.00
_cell.angle_beta   90.00
_cell.angle_gamma   90.00
#
_symmetry.space_group_name_H-M   'P 1'
#
loop_
_entity.id
_entity.type
_entity.pdbx_description
1 polymer ?
#
loop_
_entity_poly.entity_id
_entity_poly.type
_entity_poly.pdbx_seq_one_letter_code
_entity_poly.pdbx_strand_id
1 'polypeptide(L)'
;MKHTKTCLSFLFIVCFIINSFSQDTNSPWPISTNINQPWARWWWMGSAVDKPNLKKNLVDFHKAGIGGVEITPIYGVKGEENNFIDYLSPKWMEMLDYTIHVSDSLHMQVDMVLGTGWPYGGSHVTLPHAATKLIVEKYQLKKNETIDRSIKLESTKEKTPAELLYVVAYGSDGSYINLTDQLKNRNSKVNDKGIEGTSVTLPNTLETNKLKWKAKKTDYTIYAVFSGKTGQQVKRSAPGGKGYTLDHYSEEALNAYVVPFNNALKGREGKIRAVFNDSYEVYGTDFTPNFFEEFQNRRGYDLKKQLPLILSETDNEIANRIRSDYRQTIADLLLNKFDKPWTQWAHSKNFKTKLQAHGSPGNLIDLYASADIPECETFGSMPFDIPGFRRDKEDIREGDADPVMLKFSSSAAHISGKNLVSSETFTWLREHFKTALSQCKPEAEDLMLNGVNHIFLHGSTYSPERAVWPGWKFYASVNFNATNSIWEDAPALFSYIANCQSMLQQGKADNEILLYWPIFDNWDKFKKGSLFVEYKIHSLDEWLHGTPFYNTTKELMKKGYGVDFISDNFIAEAKIVNGNISLPGGIFKSLIIPSCKKMPLATLQKLIELQKAGGKVIFQGLPESVPGFHDYKNQEAKLQSVLAENQEAVKPVSNIFETLENSQIYPETLVNTGLKFIRRNIDGEKIYYLVNHTPKTIDGFIPLEIGNKEVVIFDPLNRNFGNAIVQKTAKNTLVKIKIEPGQSYFLKTENTASQKKWNYFEPTADAIALKGNWKINFDKGGPKLPPTATVTNLESWTKLGSEAEAFSGSATYTLEFDNPNPKTESWSLNLGDVRESAKVWLNDEFAGTAWSVPYKLNIGKLKPGKNTIKIQVTNLSANRIRDKELKGEEWKIFYEINMVDKDYKKFDATKWSPMPSGLLGPITITPLKQKN
;
A
#
# COMPACT_ATOMS: atom_id res chain seq x y z
N MET A 1 19.10 -30.88 -70.81
CA MET A 1 19.30 -29.51 -70.28
C MET A 1 18.77 -29.51 -68.85
N LYS A 2 19.64 -29.49 -67.82
CA LYS A 2 20.07 -28.28 -67.06
C LYS A 2 18.85 -27.48 -66.55
N HIS A 3 18.63 -27.14 -65.28
CA HIS A 3 19.43 -27.23 -64.06
C HIS A 3 18.53 -26.82 -62.85
N THR A 4 18.64 -27.54 -61.73
CA THR A 4 18.71 -27.08 -60.32
C THR A 4 17.87 -25.87 -59.83
N LYS A 5 17.16 -26.05 -58.71
CA LYS A 5 17.69 -25.74 -57.36
C LYS A 5 16.77 -26.25 -56.24
N THR A 6 17.34 -27.14 -55.42
CA THR A 6 16.83 -27.64 -54.15
C THR A 6 17.31 -26.71 -53.04
N CYS A 7 16.44 -26.27 -52.14
CA CYS A 7 16.83 -25.72 -50.84
C CYS A 7 16.00 -26.43 -49.77
N LEU A 8 16.67 -27.28 -49.00
CA LEU A 8 16.17 -27.96 -47.82
C LEU A 8 16.04 -26.94 -46.68
N SER A 9 14.85 -26.76 -46.13
CA SER A 9 14.65 -26.04 -44.87
C SER A 9 14.35 -27.05 -43.77
N PHE A 10 15.31 -27.21 -42.85
CA PHE A 10 15.16 -27.94 -41.59
C PHE A 10 14.12 -27.22 -40.71
N LEU A 11 12.99 -27.88 -40.46
CA LEU A 11 11.97 -27.41 -39.51
C LEU A 11 12.38 -27.87 -38.10
N PHE A 12 12.99 -26.97 -37.32
CA PHE A 12 13.11 -27.14 -35.88
C PHE A 12 11.74 -26.89 -35.24
N ILE A 13 11.02 -27.95 -34.88
CA ILE A 13 9.82 -27.86 -34.04
C ILE A 13 10.29 -27.62 -32.61
N VAL A 14 10.29 -26.37 -32.17
CA VAL A 14 10.37 -26.00 -30.76
C VAL A 14 8.98 -26.18 -30.17
N CYS A 15 8.77 -27.27 -29.43
CA CYS A 15 7.58 -27.47 -28.62
C CYS A 15 7.54 -26.40 -27.52
N PHE A 16 6.83 -25.29 -27.77
CA PHE A 16 6.34 -24.42 -26.72
C PHE A 16 5.26 -25.18 -25.94
N ILE A 17 5.60 -25.67 -24.74
CA ILE A 17 4.60 -26.08 -23.76
C ILE A 17 3.91 -24.80 -23.30
N ILE A 18 2.83 -24.44 -23.97
CA ILE A 18 1.85 -23.51 -23.45
C ILE A 18 1.11 -24.30 -22.37
N ASN A 19 1.48 -24.09 -21.10
CA ASN A 19 0.62 -24.46 -19.97
C ASN A 19 -0.64 -23.59 -20.06
N SER A 20 -1.56 -24.03 -20.91
CA SER A 20 -2.94 -23.60 -20.84
C SER A 20 -3.44 -24.15 -19.51
N PHE A 21 -3.65 -23.29 -18.52
CA PHE A 21 -4.38 -23.65 -17.31
C PHE A 21 -5.82 -23.99 -17.72
N SER A 22 -6.04 -25.20 -18.23
CA SER A 22 -7.34 -25.84 -18.16
C SER A 22 -7.56 -26.07 -16.67
N GLN A 23 -8.23 -25.12 -16.00
CA GLN A 23 -8.67 -25.32 -14.63
C GLN A 23 -9.55 -26.57 -14.63
N ASP A 24 -9.18 -27.55 -13.81
CA ASP A 24 -10.00 -28.72 -13.56
C ASP A 24 -11.34 -28.23 -13.03
N THR A 25 -12.43 -28.47 -13.79
CA THR A 25 -13.79 -28.00 -13.45
C THR A 25 -14.30 -28.59 -12.12
N ASN A 26 -13.56 -29.56 -11.55
CA ASN A 26 -13.83 -30.19 -10.26
C ASN A 26 -12.98 -29.62 -9.10
N SER A 27 -12.16 -28.59 -9.32
CA SER A 27 -11.36 -27.98 -8.23
C SER A 27 -12.24 -27.12 -7.31
N PRO A 28 -12.16 -27.27 -5.97
CA PRO A 28 -12.87 -26.40 -5.03
C PRO A 28 -12.23 -25.02 -4.85
N TRP A 29 -11.09 -24.75 -5.50
CA TRP A 29 -10.49 -23.41 -5.53
C TRP A 29 -11.34 -22.45 -6.38
N PRO A 30 -11.45 -21.18 -6.01
CA PRO A 30 -12.06 -20.17 -6.86
C PRO A 30 -11.40 -20.11 -8.26
N ILE A 31 -12.22 -19.78 -9.25
CA ILE A 31 -11.74 -19.50 -10.61
C ILE A 31 -10.82 -18.28 -10.51
N SER A 32 -9.57 -18.44 -10.96
CA SER A 32 -8.58 -17.38 -10.90
C SER A 32 -8.78 -16.44 -12.09
N THR A 33 -8.82 -15.14 -11.81
CA THR A 33 -8.89 -14.07 -12.81
C THR A 33 -7.64 -13.19 -12.73
N ASN A 34 -7.48 -12.29 -13.69
CA ASN A 34 -6.38 -11.31 -13.68
C ASN A 34 -6.38 -10.38 -12.45
N ILE A 35 -7.52 -10.15 -11.80
CA ILE A 35 -7.63 -9.38 -10.55
C ILE A 35 -7.11 -10.18 -9.35
N ASN A 36 -7.07 -11.52 -9.44
CA ASN A 36 -6.47 -12.33 -8.40
C ASN A 36 -4.95 -12.37 -8.52
N GLN A 37 -4.37 -12.12 -9.69
CA GLN A 37 -2.92 -12.07 -9.86
C GLN A 37 -2.32 -10.78 -9.28
N PRO A 38 -1.03 -10.77 -8.87
CA PRO A 38 -0.35 -9.51 -8.56
C PRO A 38 -0.22 -8.64 -9.83
N TRP A 39 -0.22 -7.33 -9.64
CA TRP A 39 -0.08 -6.34 -10.71
C TRP A 39 1.28 -5.65 -10.65
N ALA A 40 1.74 -5.10 -11.77
CA ALA A 40 3.01 -4.40 -11.84
C ALA A 40 2.82 -2.88 -11.76
N ARG A 41 3.48 -2.20 -10.82
CA ARG A 41 3.70 -0.75 -10.94
C ARG A 41 4.80 -0.53 -11.98
N TRP A 42 4.40 -0.08 -13.17
CA TRP A 42 5.22 -0.11 -14.39
C TRP A 42 5.81 1.25 -14.72
N TRP A 43 7.06 1.45 -14.30
CA TRP A 43 7.79 2.70 -14.52
C TRP A 43 8.18 2.90 -15.97
N TRP A 44 7.63 3.94 -16.60
CA TRP A 44 7.96 4.35 -17.97
C TRP A 44 8.98 5.48 -17.94
N MET A 45 10.26 5.13 -17.95
CA MET A 45 11.38 6.09 -17.89
C MET A 45 11.41 6.98 -19.13
N GLY A 46 11.17 8.28 -18.95
CA GLY A 46 11.12 9.27 -20.04
C GLY A 46 9.98 9.02 -21.03
N SER A 47 9.05 8.13 -20.68
CA SER A 47 8.14 7.46 -21.61
C SER A 47 8.83 6.94 -22.88
N ALA A 48 10.11 6.56 -22.80
CA ALA A 48 10.92 6.14 -23.94
C ALA A 48 10.61 4.70 -24.40
N VAL A 49 9.32 4.42 -24.55
CA VAL A 49 8.76 3.11 -24.87
C VAL A 49 8.54 2.94 -26.37
N ASP A 50 8.52 1.69 -26.82
CA ASP A 50 8.25 1.33 -28.21
C ASP A 50 7.41 0.04 -28.31
N LYS A 51 6.64 -0.11 -29.38
CA LYS A 51 5.68 -1.22 -29.55
C LYS A 51 6.31 -2.62 -29.40
N PRO A 52 7.45 -2.95 -30.04
CA PRO A 52 8.06 -4.26 -29.87
C PRO A 52 8.38 -4.58 -28.40
N ASN A 53 9.00 -3.65 -27.68
CA ASN A 53 9.41 -3.86 -26.29
C ASN A 53 8.22 -3.80 -25.32
N LEU A 54 7.21 -2.96 -25.56
CA LEU A 54 5.94 -2.99 -24.81
C LEU A 54 5.29 -4.37 -24.88
N LYS A 55 5.16 -4.92 -26.10
CA LYS A 55 4.60 -6.26 -26.29
C LYS A 55 5.43 -7.32 -25.58
N LYS A 56 6.75 -7.26 -25.70
CA LYS A 56 7.65 -8.22 -25.05
C LYS A 56 7.49 -8.18 -23.52
N ASN A 57 7.53 -7.00 -22.91
CA ASN A 57 7.39 -6.84 -21.46
C ASN A 57 6.03 -7.36 -20.96
N LEU A 58 4.93 -7.04 -21.66
CA LEU A 58 3.60 -7.55 -21.31
C LEU A 58 3.50 -9.08 -21.44
N VAL A 59 4.09 -9.66 -22.49
CA VAL A 59 4.16 -11.13 -22.64
C VAL A 59 4.98 -11.76 -21.51
N ASP A 60 6.11 -11.15 -21.14
CA ASP A 60 6.95 -11.65 -20.04
C ASP A 60 6.19 -11.56 -18.71
N PHE A 61 5.51 -10.44 -18.43
CA PHE A 61 4.64 -10.27 -17.27
C PHE A 61 3.51 -11.29 -17.22
N HIS A 62 2.77 -11.46 -18.31
CA HIS A 62 1.70 -12.44 -18.41
C HIS A 62 2.21 -13.87 -18.15
N LYS A 63 3.32 -14.27 -18.78
CA LYS A 63 3.93 -15.59 -18.58
C LYS A 63 4.38 -15.81 -17.13
N ALA A 64 4.78 -14.74 -16.44
CA ALA A 64 5.14 -14.83 -15.04
C ALA A 64 3.93 -14.94 -14.10
N GLY A 65 2.73 -14.62 -14.57
CA GLY A 65 1.51 -14.62 -13.77
C GLY A 65 1.14 -13.25 -13.20
N ILE A 66 1.56 -12.16 -13.85
CA ILE A 66 1.10 -10.80 -13.55
C ILE A 66 -0.20 -10.53 -14.33
N GLY A 67 -1.23 -10.05 -13.64
CA GLY A 67 -2.57 -9.87 -14.22
C GLY A 67 -2.86 -8.48 -14.80
N GLY A 68 -2.02 -7.51 -14.50
CA GLY A 68 -2.20 -6.16 -15.01
C GLY A 68 -1.02 -5.27 -14.73
N VAL A 69 -1.06 -4.08 -15.30
CA VAL A 69 -0.02 -3.06 -15.17
C VAL A 69 -0.65 -1.73 -14.76
N GLU A 70 0.05 -1.00 -13.91
CA GLU A 70 -0.20 0.41 -13.65
C GLU A 70 0.89 1.21 -14.36
N ILE A 71 0.51 1.98 -15.38
CA ILE A 71 1.46 2.80 -16.13
C ILE A 71 1.79 4.05 -15.30
N THR A 72 3.07 4.20 -14.96
CA THR A 72 3.58 5.36 -14.22
C THR A 72 4.70 6.03 -15.00
N PRO A 73 4.39 7.07 -15.79
CA PRO A 73 5.38 7.86 -16.51
C PRO A 73 6.28 8.63 -15.54
N ILE A 74 7.59 8.55 -15.76
CA ILE A 74 8.58 9.13 -14.85
C ILE A 74 9.78 9.73 -15.63
N TYR A 75 10.72 10.37 -14.94
CA TYR A 75 11.96 10.91 -15.51
C TYR A 75 12.73 9.91 -16.38
N GLY A 76 13.55 10.43 -17.29
CA GLY A 76 14.20 9.65 -18.34
C GLY A 76 15.52 8.97 -17.98
N VAL A 77 16.09 8.32 -19.01
CA VAL A 77 17.43 7.75 -19.02
C VAL A 77 18.34 8.62 -19.88
N LYS A 78 19.55 8.92 -19.41
CA LYS A 78 20.55 9.71 -20.14
C LYS A 78 21.03 8.94 -21.38
N GLY A 79 21.14 9.62 -22.51
CA GLY A 79 21.44 9.03 -23.81
C GLY A 79 20.22 8.51 -24.56
N GLU A 80 19.02 8.55 -23.97
CA GLU A 80 17.76 8.13 -24.58
C GLU A 80 16.83 9.31 -24.89
N GLU A 81 17.35 10.55 -24.86
CA GLU A 81 16.56 11.78 -25.01
C GLU A 81 15.84 11.82 -26.37
N ASN A 82 16.47 11.30 -27.43
CA ASN A 82 15.88 11.20 -28.77
C ASN A 82 14.67 10.23 -28.81
N ASN A 83 14.54 9.35 -27.82
CA ASN A 83 13.45 8.40 -27.69
C ASN A 83 12.37 8.87 -26.71
N PHE A 84 12.56 10.00 -26.01
CA PHE A 84 11.58 10.52 -25.07
C PHE A 84 10.26 10.85 -25.78
N ILE A 85 9.17 10.61 -25.07
CA ILE A 85 7.82 10.87 -25.56
C ILE A 85 7.12 11.75 -24.54
N ASP A 86 6.75 12.96 -24.95
CA ASP A 86 6.02 13.87 -24.08
C ASP A 86 4.66 13.27 -23.69
N TYR A 87 4.36 13.31 -22.40
CA TYR A 87 3.12 12.80 -21.84
C TYR A 87 1.89 13.45 -22.54
N LEU A 88 0.90 12.62 -22.86
CA LEU A 88 -0.31 12.97 -23.63
C LEU A 88 -0.08 13.46 -25.08
N SER A 89 1.14 13.46 -25.60
CA SER A 89 1.38 13.71 -27.04
C SER A 89 0.69 12.64 -27.91
N PRO A 90 0.40 12.90 -29.20
CA PRO A 90 -0.18 11.89 -30.08
C PRO A 90 0.60 10.57 -30.12
N LYS A 91 1.94 10.64 -30.07
CA LYS A 91 2.81 9.47 -30.00
C LYS A 91 2.67 8.73 -28.66
N TRP A 92 2.53 9.45 -27.54
CA TRP A 92 2.28 8.82 -26.23
C TRP A 92 0.94 8.09 -26.22
N MET A 93 -0.11 8.72 -26.76
CA MET A 93 -1.44 8.12 -26.87
C MET A 93 -1.43 6.86 -27.74
N GLU A 94 -0.63 6.83 -28.81
CA GLU A 94 -0.41 5.62 -29.62
C GLU A 94 0.23 4.48 -28.82
N MET A 95 1.20 4.78 -27.94
CA MET A 95 1.83 3.78 -27.08
C MET A 95 0.86 3.25 -26.01
N LEU A 96 0.01 4.12 -25.46
CA LEU A 96 -1.06 3.73 -24.55
C LEU A 96 -2.07 2.81 -25.25
N ASP A 97 -2.55 3.16 -26.44
CA ASP A 97 -3.47 2.32 -27.22
C ASP A 97 -2.89 0.94 -27.52
N TYR A 98 -1.62 0.92 -27.93
CA TYR A 98 -0.94 -0.33 -28.20
C TYR A 98 -0.78 -1.18 -26.93
N THR A 99 -0.48 -0.55 -25.80
CA THR A 99 -0.41 -1.22 -24.49
C THR A 99 -1.74 -1.83 -24.10
N ILE A 100 -2.83 -1.07 -24.20
CA ILE A 100 -4.20 -1.55 -23.94
C ILE A 100 -4.51 -2.73 -24.86
N HIS A 101 -4.28 -2.59 -26.16
CA HIS A 101 -4.57 -3.64 -27.14
C HIS A 101 -3.83 -4.95 -26.84
N VAL A 102 -2.54 -4.87 -26.50
CA VAL A 102 -1.74 -6.05 -26.15
C VAL A 102 -2.21 -6.64 -24.82
N SER A 103 -2.44 -5.82 -23.79
CA SER A 103 -2.98 -6.28 -22.50
C SER A 103 -4.30 -7.02 -22.67
N ASP A 104 -5.24 -6.47 -23.44
CA ASP A 104 -6.53 -7.11 -23.75
C ASP A 104 -6.32 -8.48 -24.41
N SER A 105 -5.38 -8.59 -25.37
CA SER A 105 -5.05 -9.85 -26.03
C SER A 105 -4.43 -10.91 -25.11
N LEU A 106 -3.90 -10.49 -23.95
CA LEU A 106 -3.32 -11.33 -22.91
C LEU A 106 -4.27 -11.51 -21.71
N HIS A 107 -5.51 -11.02 -21.79
CA HIS A 107 -6.46 -10.95 -20.68
C HIS A 107 -5.93 -10.19 -19.44
N MET A 108 -5.02 -9.25 -19.65
CA MET A 108 -4.53 -8.33 -18.63
C MET A 108 -5.35 -7.05 -18.62
N GLN A 109 -5.27 -6.29 -17.53
CA GLN A 109 -5.88 -4.96 -17.42
C GLN A 109 -4.83 -3.87 -17.21
N VAL A 110 -5.22 -2.62 -17.48
CA VAL A 110 -4.36 -1.44 -17.39
C VAL A 110 -4.98 -0.42 -16.44
N ASP A 111 -4.21 -0.06 -15.40
CA ASP A 111 -4.41 1.14 -14.60
C ASP A 111 -3.36 2.19 -15.01
N MET A 112 -3.54 3.45 -14.61
CA MET A 112 -2.51 4.48 -14.81
C MET A 112 -2.57 5.57 -13.75
N VAL A 113 -1.44 6.20 -13.46
CA VAL A 113 -1.41 7.50 -12.78
C VAL A 113 -2.08 8.54 -13.69
N LEU A 114 -2.98 9.36 -13.17
CA LEU A 114 -3.59 10.47 -13.92
C LEU A 114 -2.63 11.67 -13.95
N GLY A 115 -1.45 11.50 -14.56
CA GLY A 115 -0.35 12.46 -14.50
C GLY A 115 1.00 11.77 -14.74
N THR A 116 2.08 12.40 -14.30
CA THR A 116 3.43 11.81 -14.32
C THR A 116 4.06 12.00 -12.95
N GLY A 117 4.85 11.04 -12.46
CA GLY A 117 5.39 11.13 -11.10
C GLY A 117 4.30 11.40 -10.06
N TRP A 118 4.61 12.17 -9.02
CA TRP A 118 3.67 12.54 -7.96
C TRP A 118 4.14 13.81 -7.21
N PRO A 119 3.27 14.50 -6.45
CA PRO A 119 1.81 14.40 -6.46
C PRO A 119 1.22 14.90 -7.79
N TYR A 120 -0.11 14.82 -7.95
CA TYR A 120 -0.78 15.34 -9.13
C TYR A 120 -0.41 16.80 -9.43
N GLY A 121 -0.05 17.02 -10.68
CA GLY A 121 0.39 18.30 -11.21
C GLY A 121 0.78 18.16 -12.67
N GLY A 122 1.39 19.20 -13.22
CA GLY A 122 1.87 19.16 -14.60
C GLY A 122 2.14 20.54 -15.18
N SER A 123 2.64 20.55 -16.42
CA SER A 123 2.93 21.77 -17.18
C SER A 123 1.69 22.63 -17.42
N HIS A 124 0.50 22.03 -17.43
CA HIS A 124 -0.78 22.70 -17.57
C HIS A 124 -1.35 23.28 -16.27
N VAL A 125 -0.78 22.93 -15.11
CA VAL A 125 -1.19 23.53 -13.83
C VAL A 125 -0.61 24.94 -13.75
N THR A 126 -1.45 25.92 -14.03
CA THR A 126 -1.10 27.34 -13.92
C THR A 126 -0.98 27.76 -12.46
N LEU A 127 -0.23 28.83 -12.19
CA LEU A 127 -0.02 29.36 -10.84
C LEU A 127 -1.32 29.56 -10.02
N PRO A 128 -2.46 30.03 -10.57
CA PRO A 128 -3.74 30.12 -9.84
C PRO A 128 -4.20 28.80 -9.21
N HIS A 129 -4.00 27.69 -9.92
CA HIS A 129 -4.42 26.34 -9.54
C HIS A 129 -3.32 25.53 -8.82
N ALA A 130 -2.15 26.13 -8.59
CA ALA A 130 -1.06 25.48 -7.87
C ALA A 130 -1.32 25.47 -6.36
N ALA A 131 -0.75 24.47 -5.66
CA ALA A 131 -0.85 24.31 -4.20
C ALA A 131 -0.53 25.62 -3.45
N THR A 132 -1.36 25.91 -2.45
CA THR A 132 -1.48 27.23 -1.82
C THR A 132 -1.05 27.16 -0.35
N LYS A 133 -0.45 28.25 0.17
CA LYS A 133 -0.06 28.40 1.58
C LYS A 133 -0.48 29.75 2.14
N LEU A 134 -0.73 29.81 3.44
CA LEU A 134 -1.04 31.03 4.16
C LEU A 134 0.26 31.81 4.44
N ILE A 135 0.27 33.09 4.10
CA ILE A 135 1.37 33.99 4.48
C ILE A 135 0.79 35.18 5.23
N VAL A 136 1.42 35.56 6.34
CA VAL A 136 0.95 36.68 7.17
C VAL A 136 2.11 37.58 7.56
N GLU A 137 2.01 38.85 7.17
CA GLU A 137 2.94 39.92 7.57
C GLU A 137 2.34 40.75 8.70
N LYS A 138 3.16 41.15 9.67
CA LYS A 138 2.73 41.91 10.86
C LYS A 138 3.36 43.30 10.86
N TYR A 139 2.55 44.32 11.08
CA TYR A 139 3.02 45.70 11.26
C TYR A 139 2.56 46.23 12.63
N GLN A 140 3.49 46.75 13.41
CA GLN A 140 3.17 47.40 14.68
C GLN A 140 2.89 48.88 14.45
N LEU A 141 1.84 49.40 15.07
CA LEU A 141 1.44 50.80 14.96
C LEU A 141 0.99 51.31 16.33
N LYS A 142 1.72 52.29 16.90
CA LYS A 142 1.37 52.84 18.21
C LYS A 142 0.16 53.77 18.10
N LYS A 143 -0.51 54.00 19.23
CA LYS A 143 -1.58 54.99 19.34
C LYS A 143 -1.11 56.34 18.80
N ASN A 144 -1.98 56.96 18.02
CA ASN A 144 -1.82 58.20 17.27
C ASN A 144 -0.85 58.17 16.08
N GLU A 145 -0.17 57.06 15.81
CA GLU A 145 0.63 56.90 14.60
C GLU A 145 -0.28 56.65 13.37
N THR A 146 0.23 57.02 12.20
CA THR A 146 -0.43 56.79 10.90
C THR A 146 0.45 55.88 10.05
N ILE A 147 -0.10 54.77 9.59
CA ILE A 147 0.50 53.98 8.52
C ILE A 147 0.10 54.62 7.18
N ASP A 148 1.06 54.94 6.32
CA ASP A 148 0.85 55.49 4.97
C ASP A 148 1.84 54.83 4.01
N ARG A 149 1.56 53.57 3.63
CA ARG A 149 2.46 52.76 2.81
C ARG A 149 1.72 51.73 1.97
N SER A 150 2.37 51.24 0.93
CA SER A 150 1.91 50.06 0.19
C SER A 150 2.12 48.81 1.04
N ILE A 151 1.05 48.06 1.28
CA ILE A 151 1.07 46.73 1.88
C ILE A 151 1.48 45.76 0.80
N LYS A 152 2.69 45.22 0.96
CA LYS A 152 3.27 44.22 0.08
C LYS A 152 4.03 43.24 0.92
N LEU A 153 4.18 42.04 0.40
CA LEU A 153 5.07 41.05 1.00
C LEU A 153 6.50 41.59 0.98
N GLU A 154 7.14 41.69 2.15
CA GLU A 154 8.51 42.21 2.28
C GLU A 154 9.55 41.09 2.23
N SER A 155 9.13 39.86 2.54
CA SER A 155 9.99 38.67 2.55
C SER A 155 10.59 38.36 1.18
N THR A 156 11.92 38.27 1.11
CA THR A 156 12.67 37.78 -0.05
C THR A 156 12.68 36.25 -0.18
N LYS A 157 12.10 35.54 0.80
CA LYS A 157 12.06 34.06 0.81
C LYS A 157 11.04 33.50 -0.17
N GLU A 158 10.04 34.29 -0.55
CA GLU A 158 9.00 33.88 -1.49
C GLU A 158 9.45 34.09 -2.93
N LYS A 159 9.54 32.98 -3.67
CA LYS A 159 9.98 32.98 -5.08
C LYS A 159 8.81 33.12 -6.07
N THR A 160 7.59 33.04 -5.57
CA THR A 160 6.35 33.10 -6.34
C THR A 160 5.48 34.24 -5.84
N PRO A 161 4.76 34.96 -6.72
CA PRO A 161 3.84 36.02 -6.29
C PRO A 161 2.82 35.52 -5.27
N ALA A 162 2.54 36.36 -4.27
CA ALA A 162 1.47 36.14 -3.29
C ALA A 162 0.43 37.26 -3.42
N GLU A 163 -0.85 36.90 -3.30
CA GLU A 163 -1.96 37.83 -3.42
C GLU A 163 -2.41 38.33 -2.05
N LEU A 164 -2.54 39.65 -1.87
CA LEU A 164 -3.07 40.22 -0.63
C LEU A 164 -4.58 40.00 -0.56
N LEU A 165 -5.04 39.18 0.39
CA LEU A 165 -6.46 38.91 0.60
C LEU A 165 -7.09 39.89 1.58
N TYR A 166 -6.46 40.08 2.74
CA TYR A 166 -7.03 40.80 3.86
C TYR A 166 -5.99 41.66 4.57
N VAL A 167 -6.42 42.83 5.06
CA VAL A 167 -5.66 43.62 6.04
C VAL A 167 -6.54 43.87 7.24
N VAL A 168 -6.15 43.36 8.40
CA VAL A 168 -6.93 43.47 9.63
C VAL A 168 -6.05 43.98 10.76
N ALA A 169 -6.62 44.71 11.72
CA ALA A 169 -5.90 45.29 12.83
C ALA A 169 -6.48 44.84 14.18
N TYR A 170 -5.59 44.58 15.12
CA TYR A 170 -5.90 44.13 16.47
C TYR A 170 -5.33 45.11 17.49
N GLY A 171 -6.20 45.74 18.26
CA GLY A 171 -5.81 46.66 19.31
C GLY A 171 -5.39 45.93 20.58
N SER A 172 -4.46 46.50 21.34
CA SER A 172 -4.08 45.99 22.67
C SER A 172 -5.23 46.03 23.69
N ASP A 173 -6.32 46.72 23.38
CA ASP A 173 -7.59 46.74 24.13
C ASP A 173 -8.56 45.62 23.71
N GLY A 174 -8.15 44.73 22.80
CA GLY A 174 -8.98 43.66 22.25
C GLY A 174 -9.85 44.09 21.06
N SER A 175 -9.74 45.33 20.58
CA SER A 175 -10.50 45.79 19.41
C SER A 175 -10.03 45.11 18.11
N TYR A 176 -10.99 44.77 17.24
CA TYR A 176 -10.74 44.22 15.91
C TYR A 176 -11.28 45.17 14.84
N ILE A 177 -10.49 45.44 13.81
CA ILE A 177 -10.87 46.30 12.68
C ILE A 177 -10.46 45.61 11.38
N ASN A 178 -11.41 45.44 10.46
CA ASN A 178 -11.09 45.08 9.09
C ASN A 178 -10.71 46.36 8.31
N LEU A 179 -9.46 46.45 7.86
CA LEU A 179 -8.91 47.57 7.10
C LEU A 179 -8.88 47.31 5.59
N THR A 180 -9.35 46.14 5.14
CA THR A 180 -9.26 45.70 3.74
C THR A 180 -9.91 46.70 2.78
N ASP A 181 -11.09 47.24 3.12
CA ASP A 181 -11.80 48.21 2.28
C ASP A 181 -11.18 49.62 2.29
N GLN A 182 -10.16 49.85 3.13
CA GLN A 182 -9.45 51.14 3.21
C GLN A 182 -8.20 51.18 2.31
N LEU A 183 -7.93 50.10 1.58
CA LEU A 183 -6.93 50.08 0.52
C LEU A 183 -7.44 50.89 -0.69
N LYS A 184 -6.68 51.89 -1.13
CA LYS A 184 -7.07 52.73 -2.28
C LYS A 184 -6.93 51.97 -3.61
N ASN A 185 -7.79 52.31 -4.58
CA ASN A 185 -7.81 51.86 -6.00
C ASN A 185 -8.37 50.46 -6.32
N ARG A 186 -9.10 49.79 -5.43
CA ARG A 186 -9.83 48.55 -5.78
C ARG A 186 -11.00 48.88 -6.72
N ASN A 187 -10.75 49.17 -8.00
CA ASN A 187 -11.78 49.48 -8.98
C ASN A 187 -12.68 48.25 -9.18
N SER A 188 -13.80 48.24 -8.47
CA SER A 188 -14.87 47.28 -8.59
C SER A 188 -15.98 47.91 -9.43
N LYS A 189 -16.06 47.50 -10.70
CA LYS A 189 -17.33 47.36 -11.41
C LYS A 189 -17.28 46.07 -12.22
N VAL A 190 -17.64 44.97 -11.58
CA VAL A 190 -18.30 43.88 -12.28
C VAL A 190 -19.72 43.84 -11.72
N ASN A 191 -20.64 44.42 -12.48
CA ASN A 191 -22.03 43.97 -12.42
C ASN A 191 -22.01 42.57 -13.01
N ASP A 192 -22.26 41.54 -12.23
CA ASP A 192 -22.74 40.30 -12.81
C ASP A 192 -24.03 39.86 -12.12
N LYS A 193 -25.09 39.83 -12.91
CA LYS A 193 -26.31 39.13 -12.55
C LYS A 193 -25.97 37.66 -12.73
N GLY A 194 -26.05 36.90 -11.64
CA GLY A 194 -25.69 35.49 -11.61
C GLY A 194 -26.14 34.71 -12.85
N ILE A 195 -25.16 34.04 -13.44
CA ILE A 195 -25.35 32.82 -14.21
C ILE A 195 -24.53 31.75 -13.47
N GLU A 196 -25.11 30.57 -13.29
CA GLU A 196 -24.50 29.42 -12.63
C GLU A 196 -23.11 29.09 -13.22
N GLY A 197 -22.13 28.85 -12.34
CA GLY A 197 -20.78 28.43 -12.74
C GLY A 197 -19.71 29.48 -12.46
N THR A 198 -19.06 29.33 -11.32
CA THR A 198 -17.84 30.00 -10.83
C THR A 198 -16.93 30.66 -11.88
N SER A 199 -16.74 31.96 -11.75
CA SER A 199 -15.53 32.66 -12.20
C SER A 199 -15.01 33.55 -11.08
N VAL A 200 -13.92 33.14 -10.42
CA VAL A 200 -13.08 34.10 -9.69
C VAL A 200 -11.91 34.43 -10.59
N THR A 201 -12.05 35.51 -11.36
CA THR A 201 -10.89 36.14 -11.98
C THR A 201 -10.02 36.72 -10.86
N LEU A 202 -8.77 36.24 -10.72
CA LEU A 202 -7.80 36.85 -9.81
C LEU A 202 -7.63 38.33 -10.15
N PRO A 203 -7.98 39.28 -9.26
CA PRO A 203 -7.76 40.70 -9.53
C PRO A 203 -6.25 41.02 -9.55
N ASN A 204 -5.79 41.51 -10.70
CA ASN A 204 -4.55 42.21 -11.01
C ASN A 204 -3.41 42.25 -9.96
N THR A 205 -2.29 41.65 -10.35
CA THR A 205 -0.96 41.60 -9.71
C THR A 205 -0.21 42.94 -9.59
N LEU A 206 -0.83 44.10 -9.83
CA LEU A 206 -0.11 45.37 -10.00
C LEU A 206 -0.78 46.62 -9.38
N GLU A 207 -1.88 46.52 -8.64
CA GLU A 207 -2.46 47.70 -7.99
C GLU A 207 -1.71 48.07 -6.69
N THR A 208 -1.54 49.37 -6.47
CA THR A 208 -0.91 49.87 -5.24
C THR A 208 -1.86 49.63 -4.06
N ASN A 209 -1.66 48.51 -3.35
CA ASN A 209 -2.33 48.17 -2.08
C ASN A 209 -1.95 49.15 -0.95
N LYS A 210 -2.18 50.45 -1.17
CA LYS A 210 -1.74 51.52 -0.29
C LYS A 210 -2.74 51.69 0.84
N LEU A 211 -2.28 51.39 2.05
CA LEU A 211 -3.01 51.64 3.27
C LEU A 211 -2.59 53.00 3.84
N LYS A 212 -3.58 53.88 4.05
CA LYS A 212 -3.43 55.12 4.82
C LYS A 212 -4.42 55.12 5.99
N TRP A 213 -3.96 54.80 7.18
CA TRP A 213 -4.82 54.64 8.36
C TRP A 213 -4.15 55.12 9.66
N LYS A 214 -4.92 55.70 10.58
CA LYS A 214 -4.44 56.24 11.87
C LYS A 214 -4.98 55.44 13.06
N ALA A 215 -4.08 54.96 13.92
CA ALA A 215 -4.40 54.25 15.15
C ALA A 215 -4.94 55.21 16.24
N LYS A 216 -6.25 55.52 16.24
CA LYS A 216 -6.79 56.57 17.14
C LYS A 216 -6.98 56.12 18.60
N LYS A 217 -7.29 54.84 18.84
CA LYS A 217 -7.77 54.37 20.15
C LYS A 217 -6.66 53.80 21.04
N THR A 218 -5.89 52.86 20.50
CA THR A 218 -4.85 52.11 21.21
C THR A 218 -3.69 51.78 20.26
N ASP A 219 -2.70 51.02 20.75
CA ASP A 219 -1.67 50.39 19.92
C ASP A 219 -2.28 49.22 19.15
N TYR A 220 -1.95 49.09 17.87
CA TYR A 220 -2.46 48.05 16.99
C TYR A 220 -1.33 47.21 16.40
N THR A 221 -1.57 45.90 16.31
CA THR A 221 -0.86 45.04 15.36
C THR A 221 -1.74 44.83 14.13
N ILE A 222 -1.25 45.24 12.97
CA ILE A 222 -1.89 45.03 11.67
C ILE A 222 -1.36 43.73 11.07
N TYR A 223 -2.26 42.85 10.63
CA TYR A 223 -1.98 41.60 9.97
C TYR A 223 -2.38 41.76 8.50
N ALA A 224 -1.41 41.67 7.60
CA ALA A 224 -1.64 41.56 6.17
C ALA A 224 -1.58 40.08 5.78
N VAL A 225 -2.69 39.55 5.30
CA VAL A 225 -2.88 38.14 4.99
C VAL A 225 -2.81 37.95 3.49
N PHE A 226 -1.94 37.05 3.06
CA PHE A 226 -1.70 36.74 1.66
C PHE A 226 -1.98 35.27 1.35
N SER A 227 -2.52 35.04 0.15
CA SER A 227 -2.55 33.74 -0.51
C SER A 227 -1.22 33.55 -1.24
N GLY A 228 -0.33 32.72 -0.68
CA GLY A 228 0.94 32.36 -1.29
C GLY A 228 0.87 31.02 -2.03
N LYS A 229 1.88 30.72 -2.85
CA LYS A 229 2.03 29.41 -3.49
C LYS A 229 3.18 28.64 -2.87
N THR A 230 3.06 27.32 -2.77
CA THR A 230 4.15 26.48 -2.23
C THR A 230 5.34 26.46 -3.17
N GLY A 231 5.11 26.67 -4.47
CA GLY A 231 6.11 26.56 -5.53
C GLY A 231 6.53 25.11 -5.82
N GLN A 232 5.90 24.13 -5.16
CA GLN A 232 6.20 22.72 -5.35
C GLN A 232 6.02 22.32 -6.81
N GLN A 233 7.01 21.60 -7.33
CA GLN A 233 6.94 20.96 -8.63
C GLN A 233 6.60 19.49 -8.45
N VAL A 234 5.94 18.91 -9.46
CA VAL A 234 5.77 17.45 -9.58
C VAL A 234 7.14 16.77 -9.43
N LYS A 235 7.24 15.84 -8.49
CA LYS A 235 8.45 15.04 -8.27
C LYS A 235 8.55 14.02 -9.39
N ARG A 236 9.77 13.78 -9.88
CA ARG A 236 10.07 12.65 -10.76
C ARG A 236 9.32 12.71 -12.11
N SER A 237 8.93 13.91 -12.56
CA SER A 237 8.09 14.09 -13.74
C SER A 237 8.71 13.51 -15.02
N ALA A 238 7.87 12.94 -15.88
CA ALA A 238 8.27 12.56 -17.23
C ALA A 238 8.35 13.80 -18.16
N PRO A 239 8.95 13.69 -19.36
CA PRO A 239 8.82 14.67 -20.43
C PRO A 239 7.34 15.08 -20.67
N GLY A 240 7.08 16.36 -20.87
CA GLY A 240 5.73 16.94 -20.93
C GLY A 240 5.03 17.13 -19.56
N GLY A 241 5.45 16.44 -18.51
CA GLY A 241 4.80 16.41 -17.19
C GLY A 241 5.37 17.36 -16.14
N LYS A 242 6.44 18.11 -16.43
CA LYS A 242 7.05 19.05 -15.49
C LYS A 242 6.16 20.28 -15.27
N GLY A 243 5.82 20.58 -14.02
CA GLY A 243 5.14 21.82 -13.64
C GLY A 243 4.70 21.82 -12.19
N TYR A 244 3.79 22.75 -11.84
CA TYR A 244 3.33 22.93 -10.47
C TYR A 244 2.48 21.75 -9.97
N THR A 245 2.60 21.45 -8.68
CA THR A 245 1.67 20.57 -7.97
C THR A 245 0.31 21.27 -7.80
N LEU A 246 -0.77 20.51 -8.01
CA LEU A 246 -2.15 20.97 -7.96
C LEU A 246 -2.58 21.40 -6.54
N ASP A 247 -3.47 22.38 -6.44
CA ASP A 247 -4.21 22.69 -5.20
C ASP A 247 -5.31 21.64 -4.97
N HIS A 248 -5.04 20.69 -4.05
CA HIS A 248 -5.95 19.58 -3.72
C HIS A 248 -7.11 20.00 -2.80
N TYR A 249 -7.27 21.29 -2.51
CA TYR A 249 -8.39 21.80 -1.72
C TYR A 249 -9.40 22.61 -2.58
N SER A 250 -9.15 22.69 -3.89
CA SER A 250 -9.95 23.46 -4.83
C SER A 250 -10.55 22.60 -5.94
N GLU A 251 -11.88 22.54 -5.96
CA GLU A 251 -12.65 21.87 -7.02
C GLU A 251 -12.47 22.57 -8.38
N GLU A 252 -12.29 23.90 -8.37
CA GLU A 252 -11.94 24.66 -9.56
C GLU A 252 -10.58 24.23 -10.13
N ALA A 253 -9.58 24.05 -9.26
CA ALA A 253 -8.27 23.57 -9.66
C ALA A 253 -8.36 22.15 -10.25
N LEU A 254 -9.12 21.24 -9.62
CA LEU A 254 -9.37 19.90 -10.17
C LEU A 254 -10.07 19.96 -11.54
N ASN A 255 -11.12 20.78 -11.66
CA ASN A 255 -11.86 20.92 -12.91
C ASN A 255 -10.96 21.41 -14.05
N ALA A 256 -10.05 22.36 -13.77
CA ALA A 256 -9.04 22.79 -14.72
C ALA A 256 -7.99 21.69 -15.01
N TYR A 257 -7.59 20.93 -13.98
CA TYR A 257 -6.61 19.85 -14.09
C TYR A 257 -7.06 18.73 -15.02
N VAL A 258 -8.34 18.36 -14.99
CA VAL A 258 -8.87 17.22 -15.75
C VAL A 258 -9.15 17.53 -17.23
N VAL A 259 -9.15 18.82 -17.64
CA VAL A 259 -9.47 19.22 -19.02
C VAL A 259 -8.61 18.54 -20.08
N PRO A 260 -7.26 18.49 -19.96
CA PRO A 260 -6.43 17.82 -20.97
C PRO A 260 -6.76 16.33 -21.08
N PHE A 261 -7.09 15.67 -19.96
CA PHE A 261 -7.43 14.26 -19.92
C PHE A 261 -8.80 13.97 -20.55
N ASN A 262 -9.77 14.87 -20.41
CA ASN A 262 -11.07 14.75 -21.09
C ASN A 262 -10.91 14.62 -22.61
N ASN A 263 -9.96 15.36 -23.18
CA ASN A 263 -9.67 15.33 -24.61
C ASN A 263 -8.79 14.14 -24.98
N ALA A 264 -7.71 13.91 -24.24
CA ALA A 264 -6.73 12.86 -24.55
C ALA A 264 -7.32 11.45 -24.41
N LEU A 265 -8.15 11.21 -23.38
CA LEU A 265 -8.68 9.87 -23.08
C LEU A 265 -10.01 9.56 -23.78
N LYS A 266 -10.53 10.49 -24.60
CA LYS A 266 -11.75 10.26 -25.39
C LYS A 266 -11.62 9.01 -26.26
N GLY A 267 -12.60 8.11 -26.20
CA GLY A 267 -12.62 6.84 -26.94
C GLY A 267 -11.89 5.68 -26.23
N ARG A 268 -11.49 5.88 -24.97
CA ARG A 268 -10.82 4.89 -24.10
C ARG A 268 -11.58 4.66 -22.80
N GLU A 269 -12.79 5.20 -22.68
CA GLU A 269 -13.68 4.97 -21.56
C GLU A 269 -13.88 3.46 -21.34
N GLY A 270 -13.60 2.97 -20.14
CA GLY A 270 -13.66 1.54 -19.80
C GLY A 270 -12.54 0.66 -20.35
N LYS A 271 -11.59 1.18 -21.15
CA LYS A 271 -10.39 0.44 -21.59
C LYS A 271 -9.24 0.53 -20.58
N ILE A 272 -9.17 1.65 -19.87
CA ILE A 272 -8.38 1.78 -18.65
C ILE A 272 -9.30 1.41 -17.49
N ARG A 273 -8.85 0.53 -16.59
CA ARG A 273 -9.67 0.07 -15.48
C ARG A 273 -9.74 1.11 -14.36
N ALA A 274 -8.59 1.62 -13.91
CA ALA A 274 -8.54 2.63 -12.85
C ALA A 274 -7.52 3.74 -13.12
N VAL A 275 -7.82 4.92 -12.59
CA VAL A 275 -6.86 6.02 -12.42
C VAL A 275 -6.37 6.06 -10.97
N PHE A 276 -5.07 6.24 -10.80
CA PHE A 276 -4.40 6.10 -9.52
C PHE A 276 -3.85 7.44 -9.01
N ASN A 277 -4.16 7.79 -7.76
CA ASN A 277 -3.56 8.90 -7.03
C ASN A 277 -2.66 8.35 -5.91
N ASP A 278 -1.37 8.64 -6.03
CA ASP A 278 -0.29 8.17 -5.15
C ASP A 278 -0.35 8.85 -3.77
N SER A 279 0.51 8.41 -2.86
CA SER A 279 0.52 8.93 -1.48
C SER A 279 0.66 10.44 -1.42
N TYR A 280 0.00 11.04 -0.42
CA TYR A 280 -0.09 12.49 -0.34
C TYR A 280 1.24 13.09 0.11
N GLU A 281 1.96 13.68 -0.84
CA GLU A 281 3.25 14.35 -0.64
C GLU A 281 3.19 15.84 -1.07
N VAL A 282 2.11 16.55 -0.74
CA VAL A 282 1.97 17.98 -1.07
C VAL A 282 2.48 18.83 0.11
N TYR A 283 3.61 19.50 -0.08
CA TYR A 283 4.37 20.13 1.00
C TYR A 283 3.92 21.55 1.31
N GLY A 284 3.72 21.83 2.61
CA GLY A 284 3.45 23.18 3.10
C GLY A 284 2.15 23.78 2.59
N THR A 285 1.21 22.95 2.13
CA THR A 285 -0.09 23.38 1.61
C THR A 285 -1.11 23.47 2.73
N ASP A 286 -1.06 24.55 3.50
CA ASP A 286 -1.93 24.77 4.64
C ASP A 286 -3.13 25.66 4.32
N PHE A 287 -3.36 26.03 3.06
CA PHE A 287 -4.35 27.05 2.69
C PHE A 287 -4.89 26.86 1.28
N THR A 288 -5.96 27.57 0.93
CA THR A 288 -6.49 27.73 -0.43
C THR A 288 -7.18 29.09 -0.54
N PRO A 289 -7.31 29.75 -1.71
CA PRO A 289 -7.77 31.15 -1.78
C PRO A 289 -9.11 31.43 -1.07
N ASN A 290 -10.08 30.52 -1.16
CA ASN A 290 -11.41 30.68 -0.54
C ASN A 290 -11.50 30.09 0.88
N PHE A 291 -10.37 29.86 1.54
CA PHE A 291 -10.35 29.15 2.83
C PHE A 291 -11.08 29.90 3.94
N PHE A 292 -11.02 31.24 3.99
CA PHE A 292 -11.68 32.00 5.06
C PHE A 292 -13.21 31.90 4.98
N GLU A 293 -13.75 31.89 3.77
CA GLU A 293 -15.17 31.72 3.47
C GLU A 293 -15.61 30.29 3.79
N GLU A 294 -14.86 29.30 3.30
CA GLU A 294 -15.11 27.88 3.59
C GLU A 294 -15.05 27.60 5.10
N PHE A 295 -14.06 28.15 5.79
CA PHE A 295 -13.94 28.05 7.24
C PHE A 295 -15.17 28.63 7.93
N GLN A 296 -15.57 29.87 7.58
CA GLN A 296 -16.71 30.52 8.21
C GLN A 296 -18.01 29.73 7.98
N ASN A 297 -18.22 29.23 6.76
CA ASN A 297 -19.39 28.44 6.40
C ASN A 297 -19.45 27.10 7.15
N ARG A 298 -18.30 26.47 7.38
CA ARG A 298 -18.22 25.12 7.99
C ARG A 298 -18.08 25.13 9.51
N ARG A 299 -17.46 26.16 10.07
CA ARG A 299 -17.12 26.26 11.50
C ARG A 299 -17.98 27.28 12.24
N GLY A 300 -18.70 28.15 11.52
CA GLY A 300 -19.70 29.06 12.09
C GLY A 300 -19.15 30.37 12.68
N TYR A 301 -17.88 30.70 12.46
CA TYR A 301 -17.30 31.97 12.91
C TYR A 301 -16.21 32.50 11.98
N ASP A 302 -15.96 33.80 12.08
CA ASP A 302 -14.95 34.49 11.27
C ASP A 302 -13.54 34.27 11.82
N LEU A 303 -12.76 33.40 11.16
CA LEU A 303 -11.36 33.13 11.51
C LEU A 303 -10.49 34.39 11.45
N LYS A 304 -10.85 35.38 10.62
CA LYS A 304 -10.08 36.63 10.49
C LYS A 304 -10.03 37.43 11.79
N LYS A 305 -10.89 37.14 12.78
CA LYS A 305 -10.91 37.74 14.12
C LYS A 305 -10.02 37.00 15.13
N GLN A 306 -9.45 35.86 14.74
CA GLN A 306 -8.68 34.97 15.61
C GLN A 306 -7.22 34.78 15.15
N LEU A 307 -6.74 35.59 14.20
CA LEU A 307 -5.40 35.45 13.63
C LEU A 307 -4.27 35.54 14.68
N PRO A 308 -4.31 36.44 15.69
CA PRO A 308 -3.29 36.48 16.74
C PRO A 308 -3.22 35.19 17.54
N LEU A 309 -4.37 34.56 17.81
CA LEU A 309 -4.42 33.32 18.59
C LEU A 309 -3.93 32.13 17.76
N ILE A 310 -4.43 31.95 16.54
CA ILE A 310 -4.07 30.79 15.72
C ILE A 310 -2.58 30.81 15.33
N LEU A 311 -2.01 32.01 15.11
CA LEU A 311 -0.59 32.23 14.79
C LEU A 311 0.30 32.35 16.03
N SER A 312 -0.22 32.09 17.24
CA SER A 312 0.56 32.10 18.47
C SER A 312 1.60 30.97 18.47
N GLU A 313 2.83 31.29 18.88
CA GLU A 313 3.91 30.30 19.06
C GLU A 313 3.90 29.67 20.47
N THR A 314 2.87 29.97 21.27
CA THR A 314 2.68 29.40 22.61
C THR A 314 1.53 28.42 22.62
N ASP A 315 1.69 27.35 23.42
CA ASP A 315 0.62 26.39 23.66
C ASP A 315 -0.51 27.06 24.46
N ASN A 316 -1.71 27.03 23.89
CA ASN A 316 -2.89 27.65 24.46
C ASN A 316 -4.14 26.87 24.03
N GLU A 317 -4.98 26.50 24.99
CA GLU A 317 -6.15 25.66 24.73
C GLU A 317 -7.12 26.28 23.70
N ILE A 318 -7.40 27.58 23.80
CA ILE A 318 -8.30 28.27 22.86
C ILE A 318 -7.69 28.32 21.46
N ALA A 319 -6.41 28.65 21.35
CA ALA A 319 -5.70 28.63 20.07
C ALA A 319 -5.70 27.22 19.45
N ASN A 320 -5.52 26.18 20.26
CA ASN A 320 -5.53 24.79 19.82
C ASN A 320 -6.90 24.34 19.28
N ARG A 321 -7.99 24.76 19.92
CA ARG A 321 -9.35 24.55 19.40
C ARG A 321 -9.55 25.19 18.02
N ILE A 322 -9.07 26.43 17.86
CA ILE A 322 -9.12 27.14 16.56
C ILE A 322 -8.25 26.43 15.51
N ARG A 323 -7.07 25.91 15.89
CA ARG A 323 -6.24 25.09 15.00
C ARG A 323 -6.91 23.76 14.63
N SER A 324 -7.65 23.16 15.56
CA SER A 324 -8.43 21.96 15.30
C SER A 324 -9.50 22.22 14.22
N ASP A 325 -10.26 23.31 14.35
CA ASP A 325 -11.23 23.77 13.34
C ASP A 325 -10.55 24.04 11.98
N TYR A 326 -9.33 24.59 12.00
CA TYR A 326 -8.56 24.87 10.79
C TYR A 326 -8.17 23.57 10.07
N ARG A 327 -7.58 22.62 10.80
CA ARG A 327 -7.16 21.31 10.28
C ARG A 327 -8.35 20.50 9.78
N GLN A 328 -9.46 20.53 10.51
CA GLN A 328 -10.71 19.93 10.05
C GLN A 328 -11.22 20.57 8.75
N THR A 329 -11.09 21.90 8.61
CA THR A 329 -11.49 22.59 7.37
C THR A 329 -10.63 22.15 6.19
N ILE A 330 -9.32 22.02 6.36
CA ILE A 330 -8.43 21.47 5.33
C ILE A 330 -8.82 20.03 4.97
N ALA A 331 -9.08 19.19 5.97
CA ALA A 331 -9.53 17.80 5.76
C ALA A 331 -10.85 17.74 4.98
N ASP A 332 -11.82 18.59 5.33
CA ASP A 332 -13.12 18.67 4.66
C ASP A 332 -12.99 19.12 3.21
N LEU A 333 -12.08 20.05 2.92
CA LEU A 333 -11.82 20.53 1.56
C LEU A 333 -11.17 19.43 0.73
N LEU A 334 -10.15 18.75 1.24
CA LEU A 334 -9.54 17.62 0.52
C LEU A 334 -10.58 16.54 0.17
N LEU A 335 -11.41 16.14 1.13
CA LEU A 335 -12.43 15.12 0.92
C LEU A 335 -13.53 15.56 -0.07
N ASN A 336 -14.06 16.77 0.11
CA ASN A 336 -15.29 17.19 -0.57
C ASN A 336 -15.06 18.08 -1.80
N LYS A 337 -13.86 18.65 -1.98
CA LYS A 337 -13.49 19.49 -3.12
C LYS A 337 -12.50 18.83 -4.06
N PHE A 338 -11.84 17.75 -3.65
CA PHE A 338 -10.92 17.02 -4.51
C PHE A 338 -11.27 15.53 -4.61
N ASP A 339 -11.20 14.76 -3.53
CA ASP A 339 -11.31 13.29 -3.58
C ASP A 339 -12.66 12.81 -4.15
N LYS A 340 -13.78 13.24 -3.56
CA LYS A 340 -15.12 12.87 -4.06
C LYS A 340 -15.38 13.39 -5.48
N PRO A 341 -15.14 14.67 -5.81
CA PRO A 341 -15.28 15.15 -7.20
C PRO A 341 -14.36 14.42 -8.20
N TRP A 342 -13.15 14.03 -7.81
CA TRP A 342 -12.23 13.26 -8.65
C TRP A 342 -12.78 11.86 -8.94
N THR A 343 -13.30 11.17 -7.92
CA THR A 343 -14.00 9.89 -8.11
C THR A 343 -15.22 10.04 -9.03
N GLN A 344 -16.02 11.09 -8.86
CA GLN A 344 -17.16 11.38 -9.74
C GLN A 344 -16.73 11.64 -11.19
N TRP A 345 -15.65 12.40 -11.39
CA TRP A 345 -15.06 12.63 -12.71
C TRP A 345 -14.60 11.31 -13.34
N ALA A 346 -13.89 10.46 -12.59
CA ALA A 346 -13.41 9.17 -13.07
C ALA A 346 -14.58 8.26 -13.48
N HIS A 347 -15.65 8.19 -12.67
CA HIS A 347 -16.87 7.44 -12.98
C HIS A 347 -17.55 7.96 -14.25
N SER A 348 -17.53 9.28 -14.51
CA SER A 348 -18.06 9.86 -15.76
C SER A 348 -17.32 9.37 -17.02
N LYS A 349 -16.11 8.81 -16.85
CA LYS A 349 -15.27 8.22 -17.91
C LYS A 349 -15.24 6.69 -17.86
N ASN A 350 -16.07 6.08 -17.02
CA ASN A 350 -16.09 4.63 -16.77
C ASN A 350 -14.72 4.11 -16.26
N PHE A 351 -14.01 4.93 -15.47
CA PHE A 351 -12.81 4.53 -14.74
C PHE A 351 -13.15 4.32 -13.27
N LYS A 352 -12.44 3.40 -12.62
CA LYS A 352 -12.37 3.32 -11.16
C LYS A 352 -11.32 4.29 -10.62
N THR A 353 -11.38 4.61 -9.33
CA THR A 353 -10.31 5.32 -8.63
C THR A 353 -9.55 4.41 -7.66
N LYS A 354 -8.24 4.57 -7.62
CA LYS A 354 -7.34 3.93 -6.65
C LYS A 354 -6.57 5.01 -5.89
N LEU A 355 -6.54 4.96 -4.56
CA LEU A 355 -6.04 6.08 -3.75
C LEU A 355 -5.19 5.62 -2.56
N GLN A 356 -3.99 6.19 -2.46
CA GLN A 356 -3.19 6.18 -1.24
C GLN A 356 -3.45 7.45 -0.41
N ALA A 357 -4.33 7.37 0.60
CA ALA A 357 -4.73 8.52 1.40
C ALA A 357 -3.73 8.88 2.51
N HIS A 358 -2.78 8.00 2.85
CA HIS A 358 -1.79 8.29 3.89
C HIS A 358 -0.85 9.44 3.47
N GLY A 359 -0.27 10.10 4.47
CA GLY A 359 0.43 11.39 4.28
C GLY A 359 -0.50 12.61 4.24
N SER A 360 -1.80 12.42 3.99
CA SER A 360 -2.75 13.53 3.89
C SER A 360 -3.05 14.19 5.24
N PRO A 361 -3.57 15.43 5.24
CA PRO A 361 -3.98 16.14 6.45
C PRO A 361 -5.35 15.73 6.99
N GLY A 362 -6.05 14.80 6.33
CA GLY A 362 -7.46 14.49 6.61
C GLY A 362 -7.71 13.18 7.34
N ASN A 363 -9.00 12.89 7.53
CA ASN A 363 -9.41 11.62 8.12
C ASN A 363 -9.16 10.48 7.12
N LEU A 364 -8.11 9.69 7.34
CA LEU A 364 -7.70 8.59 6.49
C LEU A 364 -8.84 7.60 6.19
N ILE A 365 -9.74 7.32 7.14
CA ILE A 365 -10.86 6.40 6.93
C ILE A 365 -11.79 6.96 5.84
N ASP A 366 -12.16 8.22 5.94
CA ASP A 366 -13.08 8.87 5.00
C ASP A 366 -12.42 9.10 3.62
N LEU A 367 -11.14 9.48 3.60
CA LEU A 367 -10.38 9.70 2.37
C LEU A 367 -10.21 8.38 1.62
N TYR A 368 -9.75 7.30 2.26
CA TYR A 368 -9.74 5.97 1.64
C TYR A 368 -11.15 5.54 1.20
N ALA A 369 -12.18 5.83 2.01
CA ALA A 369 -13.56 5.54 1.68
C ALA A 369 -14.11 6.33 0.48
N SER A 370 -13.40 7.35 -0.02
CA SER A 370 -13.82 8.13 -1.19
C SER A 370 -13.49 7.51 -2.56
N ALA A 371 -12.54 6.55 -2.62
CA ALA A 371 -12.05 5.97 -3.88
C ALA A 371 -12.50 4.51 -4.09
N ASP A 372 -12.72 4.02 -5.30
CA ASP A 372 -13.22 2.64 -5.52
C ASP A 372 -12.31 1.53 -4.94
N ILE A 373 -11.00 1.79 -4.90
CA ILE A 373 -9.97 0.87 -4.39
C ILE A 373 -9.03 1.63 -3.43
N PRO A 374 -9.21 1.50 -2.11
CA PRO A 374 -8.24 2.00 -1.14
C PRO A 374 -6.90 1.26 -1.29
N GLU A 375 -5.80 2.01 -1.28
CA GLU A 375 -4.45 1.47 -1.41
C GLU A 375 -3.56 1.85 -0.23
N CYS A 376 -2.93 0.89 0.44
CA CYS A 376 -1.84 1.17 1.39
C CYS A 376 -0.46 0.98 0.74
N GLU A 377 0.59 0.97 1.54
CA GLU A 377 1.94 0.64 1.10
C GLU A 377 2.73 -0.14 2.15
N THR A 378 3.75 -0.85 1.70
CA THR A 378 4.81 -1.41 2.56
C THR A 378 6.16 -0.85 2.19
N PHE A 379 6.94 -0.53 3.19
CA PHE A 379 8.28 0.02 3.02
C PHE A 379 9.26 -0.66 3.98
N GLY A 380 10.42 -1.08 3.47
CA GLY A 380 11.44 -1.76 4.28
C GLY A 380 11.12 -3.22 4.57
N SER A 381 11.94 -3.87 5.41
CA SER A 381 11.77 -5.27 5.80
C SER A 381 11.22 -5.40 7.21
N MET A 382 10.17 -6.18 7.39
CA MET A 382 9.63 -6.54 8.70
C MET A 382 10.40 -7.72 9.32
N PRO A 383 10.52 -7.79 10.66
CA PRO A 383 11.10 -8.93 11.34
C PRO A 383 10.10 -10.08 11.46
N PHE A 384 10.54 -11.31 11.17
CA PHE A 384 9.76 -12.54 11.34
C PHE A 384 10.61 -13.63 12.01
N ASP A 385 10.05 -14.31 13.00
CA ASP A 385 10.74 -15.35 13.78
C ASP A 385 10.70 -16.72 13.08
N ILE A 386 10.88 -16.75 11.77
CA ILE A 386 10.83 -17.97 10.95
C ILE A 386 12.25 -18.56 10.83
N PRO A 387 12.50 -19.82 11.22
CA PRO A 387 13.82 -20.44 11.09
C PRO A 387 14.27 -20.49 9.63
N GLY A 388 15.49 -20.02 9.38
CA GLY A 388 16.04 -19.90 8.03
C GLY A 388 15.62 -18.63 7.28
N PHE A 389 14.69 -17.82 7.80
CA PHE A 389 14.43 -16.48 7.27
C PHE A 389 15.60 -15.56 7.61
N ARG A 390 16.23 -15.01 6.57
CA ARG A 390 17.43 -14.19 6.73
C ARG A 390 17.10 -12.72 6.76
N ARG A 391 17.72 -11.97 7.68
CA ARG A 391 17.56 -10.53 7.85
C ARG A 391 18.88 -9.84 8.18
N ASP A 392 19.78 -9.85 7.21
CA ASP A 392 21.11 -9.23 7.29
C ASP A 392 20.97 -7.69 7.35
N LYS A 393 21.43 -7.08 8.45
CA LYS A 393 21.21 -5.66 8.78
C LYS A 393 21.80 -4.73 7.71
N GLU A 394 22.90 -5.14 7.10
CA GLU A 394 23.61 -4.39 6.07
C GLU A 394 22.79 -4.23 4.79
N ASP A 395 21.83 -5.14 4.55
CA ASP A 395 21.04 -5.19 3.31
C ASP A 395 19.63 -4.66 3.47
N ILE A 396 19.21 -4.26 4.69
CA ILE A 396 17.84 -3.85 4.96
C ILE A 396 17.73 -2.47 5.58
N ARG A 397 16.57 -1.86 5.35
CA ARG A 397 16.02 -0.83 6.20
C ARG A 397 14.95 -1.49 7.07
N GLU A 398 14.87 -1.08 8.33
CA GLU A 398 13.76 -1.47 9.21
C GLU A 398 12.43 -1.07 8.55
N GLY A 399 11.45 -1.97 8.58
CA GLY A 399 10.17 -1.79 7.91
C GLY A 399 9.18 -0.97 8.73
N ASP A 400 8.33 -0.22 8.02
CA ASP A 400 7.33 0.67 8.60
C ASP A 400 5.88 0.15 8.39
N ALA A 401 5.73 -1.12 7.99
CA ALA A 401 4.45 -1.77 7.69
C ALA A 401 3.70 -2.18 8.97
N ASP A 402 3.38 -1.21 9.84
CA ASP A 402 2.64 -1.47 11.08
C ASP A 402 1.21 -1.99 10.78
N PRO A 403 0.77 -3.12 11.37
CA PRO A 403 -0.55 -3.70 11.14
C PRO A 403 -1.73 -2.76 11.40
N VAL A 404 -1.64 -1.89 12.41
CA VAL A 404 -2.70 -0.90 12.71
C VAL A 404 -2.74 0.14 11.60
N MET A 405 -1.60 0.60 11.10
CA MET A 405 -1.57 1.54 9.99
C MET A 405 -2.14 0.93 8.69
N LEU A 406 -1.74 -0.30 8.34
CA LEU A 406 -2.25 -0.99 7.14
C LEU A 406 -3.77 -1.13 7.14
N LYS A 407 -4.35 -1.38 8.33
CA LYS A 407 -5.79 -1.55 8.50
C LYS A 407 -6.63 -0.30 8.25
N PHE A 408 -6.06 0.90 8.13
CA PHE A 408 -6.85 2.08 7.73
C PHE A 408 -7.48 1.90 6.34
N SER A 409 -6.71 1.37 5.38
CA SER A 409 -7.20 1.14 4.01
C SER A 409 -8.25 0.03 3.95
N SER A 410 -8.01 -1.10 4.63
CA SER A 410 -8.93 -2.23 4.65
C SER A 410 -10.20 -1.94 5.45
N SER A 411 -10.09 -1.26 6.59
CA SER A 411 -11.26 -0.81 7.36
C SER A 411 -12.16 0.08 6.53
N ALA A 412 -11.59 1.08 5.85
CA ALA A 412 -12.34 1.96 4.96
C ALA A 412 -13.05 1.19 3.85
N ALA A 413 -12.41 0.20 3.24
CA ALA A 413 -13.06 -0.66 2.25
C ALA A 413 -14.19 -1.50 2.85
N HIS A 414 -13.95 -2.15 4.00
CA HIS A 414 -14.93 -3.03 4.64
C HIS A 414 -16.18 -2.28 5.08
N ILE A 415 -16.06 -1.10 5.69
CA ILE A 415 -17.23 -0.33 6.17
C ILE A 415 -17.99 0.33 5.02
N SER A 416 -17.31 0.67 3.91
CA SER A 416 -17.93 1.29 2.73
C SER A 416 -18.42 0.28 1.67
N GLY A 417 -18.12 -1.01 1.84
CA GLY A 417 -18.62 -2.08 0.96
C GLY A 417 -17.80 -2.32 -0.29
N LYS A 418 -16.52 -1.94 -0.28
CA LYS A 418 -15.60 -2.16 -1.38
C LYS A 418 -14.97 -3.54 -1.27
N ASN A 419 -14.85 -4.22 -2.41
CA ASN A 419 -14.33 -5.59 -2.44
C ASN A 419 -12.80 -5.66 -2.48
N LEU A 420 -12.16 -4.66 -3.09
CA LEU A 420 -10.71 -4.64 -3.30
C LEU A 420 -10.03 -3.65 -2.37
N VAL A 421 -8.96 -4.12 -1.75
CA VAL A 421 -7.99 -3.32 -0.99
C VAL A 421 -6.64 -3.63 -1.59
N SER A 422 -5.99 -2.62 -2.16
CA SER A 422 -4.69 -2.80 -2.78
C SER A 422 -3.54 -2.34 -1.90
N SER A 423 -2.33 -2.71 -2.31
CA SER A 423 -1.11 -2.21 -1.69
C SER A 423 -0.02 -2.04 -2.74
N GLU A 424 0.68 -0.92 -2.68
CA GLU A 424 2.05 -0.87 -3.18
C GLU A 424 2.93 -1.77 -2.30
N THR A 425 3.65 -2.73 -2.88
CA THR A 425 4.25 -3.82 -2.11
C THR A 425 5.72 -4.05 -2.46
N PHE A 426 6.54 -4.27 -1.42
CA PHE A 426 7.99 -4.52 -1.44
C PHE A 426 8.90 -3.30 -1.69
N THR A 427 8.39 -2.08 -1.56
CA THR A 427 9.19 -0.85 -1.68
C THR A 427 10.34 -0.88 -0.66
N TRP A 428 11.57 -0.77 -1.14
CA TRP A 428 12.77 -0.85 -0.29
C TRP A 428 12.86 -2.08 0.60
N LEU A 429 12.27 -3.22 0.19
CA LEU A 429 12.31 -4.45 0.98
C LEU A 429 13.75 -4.81 1.38
N ARG A 430 14.70 -4.64 0.44
CA ARG A 430 16.15 -4.72 0.66
C ARG A 430 16.91 -3.75 -0.23
N GLU A 431 18.23 -3.76 -0.12
CA GLU A 431 19.09 -3.22 -1.16
C GLU A 431 18.79 -3.82 -2.55
N HIS A 432 18.99 -3.02 -3.60
CA HIS A 432 18.82 -3.46 -4.98
C HIS A 432 19.58 -4.74 -5.26
N PHE A 433 18.97 -5.61 -6.06
CA PHE A 433 19.53 -6.90 -6.46
C PHE A 433 19.82 -7.87 -5.31
N LYS A 434 19.49 -7.55 -4.05
CA LYS A 434 19.69 -8.39 -2.86
C LYS A 434 18.40 -8.96 -2.26
N THR A 435 17.27 -8.82 -2.96
CA THR A 435 15.97 -9.36 -2.52
C THR A 435 15.75 -10.78 -3.06
N ALA A 436 15.48 -11.73 -2.17
CA ALA A 436 15.09 -13.10 -2.50
C ALA A 436 13.56 -13.30 -2.45
N LEU A 437 13.03 -14.25 -3.22
CA LEU A 437 11.59 -14.56 -3.22
C LEU A 437 11.11 -15.07 -1.85
N SER A 438 11.96 -15.80 -1.13
CA SER A 438 11.70 -16.27 0.23
C SER A 438 11.49 -15.14 1.23
N GLN A 439 12.04 -13.96 0.95
CA GLN A 439 11.88 -12.76 1.77
C GLN A 439 10.60 -12.00 1.44
N CYS A 440 10.08 -12.14 0.21
CA CYS A 440 8.84 -11.49 -0.21
C CYS A 440 7.59 -12.17 0.38
N LYS A 441 7.64 -13.49 0.59
CA LYS A 441 6.48 -14.26 1.07
C LYS A 441 5.91 -13.73 2.39
N PRO A 442 6.65 -13.68 3.51
CA PRO A 442 6.06 -13.29 4.79
C PRO A 442 5.55 -11.84 4.81
N GLU A 443 6.17 -10.95 4.03
CA GLU A 443 5.71 -9.56 3.84
C GLU A 443 4.34 -9.51 3.14
N ALA A 444 4.15 -10.28 2.07
CA ALA A 444 2.84 -10.40 1.40
C ALA A 444 1.79 -11.04 2.31
N GLU A 445 2.18 -12.03 3.13
CA GLU A 445 1.28 -12.66 4.10
C GLU A 445 0.80 -11.67 5.17
N ASP A 446 1.70 -10.86 5.73
CA ASP A 446 1.34 -9.87 6.75
C ASP A 446 0.42 -8.77 6.18
N LEU A 447 0.64 -8.35 4.94
CA LEU A 447 -0.30 -7.47 4.23
C LEU A 447 -1.69 -8.09 4.11
N MET A 448 -1.76 -9.34 3.65
CA MET A 448 -3.02 -10.06 3.45
C MET A 448 -3.77 -10.31 4.75
N LEU A 449 -3.06 -10.59 5.85
CA LEU A 449 -3.61 -10.69 7.20
C LEU A 449 -4.26 -9.38 7.67
N ASN A 450 -3.80 -8.24 7.14
CA ASN A 450 -4.35 -6.91 7.45
C ASN A 450 -5.42 -6.44 6.46
N GLY A 451 -5.91 -7.32 5.59
CA GLY A 451 -7.09 -7.08 4.73
C GLY A 451 -6.77 -6.68 3.30
N VAL A 452 -5.48 -6.57 2.92
CA VAL A 452 -5.08 -6.40 1.51
C VAL A 452 -5.43 -7.66 0.73
N ASN A 453 -6.00 -7.49 -0.46
CA ASN A 453 -6.31 -8.61 -1.36
C ASN A 453 -6.01 -8.31 -2.83
N HIS A 454 -5.29 -7.21 -3.13
CA HIS A 454 -4.90 -6.83 -4.50
C HIS A 454 -3.50 -6.16 -4.55
N ILE A 455 -2.43 -6.94 -4.63
CA ILE A 455 -1.03 -6.51 -4.54
C ILE A 455 -0.53 -5.89 -5.85
N PHE A 456 0.10 -4.72 -5.76
CA PHE A 456 0.91 -4.08 -6.80
C PHE A 456 2.40 -4.17 -6.45
N LEU A 457 3.16 -4.87 -7.29
CA LEU A 457 4.59 -5.08 -7.14
C LEU A 457 5.35 -3.79 -7.41
N HIS A 458 5.87 -3.19 -6.34
CA HIS A 458 6.83 -2.10 -6.40
C HIS A 458 8.26 -2.68 -6.46
N GLY A 459 8.99 -2.53 -7.56
CA GLY A 459 8.66 -1.94 -8.86
C GLY A 459 8.91 -2.90 -10.02
N SER A 460 8.38 -2.57 -11.20
CA SER A 460 8.53 -3.38 -12.41
C SER A 460 8.96 -2.49 -13.58
N THR A 461 10.19 -1.98 -13.58
CA THR A 461 10.64 -0.93 -14.54
C THR A 461 10.60 -1.41 -15.99
N TYR A 462 10.07 -0.61 -16.92
CA TYR A 462 10.23 -0.85 -18.37
C TYR A 462 11.70 -0.83 -18.74
N SER A 463 12.16 -1.83 -19.50
CA SER A 463 13.49 -1.85 -20.08
C SER A 463 13.43 -2.39 -21.51
N PRO A 464 13.90 -1.64 -22.52
CA PRO A 464 13.96 -2.13 -23.89
C PRO A 464 15.17 -3.06 -24.10
N GLU A 465 15.14 -3.89 -25.13
CA GLU A 465 16.26 -4.80 -25.48
C GLU A 465 17.59 -4.09 -25.76
N ARG A 466 17.54 -2.85 -26.24
CA ARG A 466 18.75 -2.02 -26.46
C ARG A 466 19.44 -1.60 -25.16
N ALA A 467 18.73 -1.65 -24.02
CA ALA A 467 19.32 -1.37 -22.73
C ALA A 467 20.17 -2.57 -22.29
N VAL A 468 21.49 -2.39 -22.27
CA VAL A 468 22.42 -3.42 -21.80
C VAL A 468 22.06 -3.81 -20.36
N TRP A 469 22.19 -5.10 -20.04
CA TRP A 469 22.00 -5.60 -18.68
C TRP A 469 22.76 -4.73 -17.65
N PRO A 470 22.15 -4.29 -16.54
CA PRO A 470 20.90 -4.79 -15.94
C PRO A 470 19.60 -4.20 -16.52
N GLY A 471 19.67 -3.46 -17.62
CA GLY A 471 18.53 -2.75 -18.16
C GLY A 471 18.19 -1.51 -17.32
N TRP A 472 17.09 -0.85 -17.64
CA TRP A 472 16.65 0.31 -16.88
C TRP A 472 16.10 -0.08 -15.50
N LYS A 473 16.26 0.84 -14.54
CA LYS A 473 15.88 0.65 -13.14
C LYS A 473 15.24 1.92 -12.60
N PHE A 474 14.17 1.74 -11.83
CA PHE A 474 13.71 2.73 -10.89
C PHE A 474 14.65 2.77 -9.68
N TYR A 475 14.80 3.93 -9.05
CA TYR A 475 15.82 4.14 -8.02
C TYR A 475 15.59 3.34 -6.74
N ALA A 476 14.36 2.90 -6.48
CA ALA A 476 13.97 2.12 -5.31
C ALA A 476 13.76 0.66 -5.68
N SER A 477 14.19 -0.25 -4.80
CA SER A 477 13.95 -1.69 -4.95
C SER A 477 12.49 -2.01 -4.58
N VAL A 478 11.94 -3.17 -4.92
CA VAL A 478 12.50 -4.30 -5.69
C VAL A 478 12.34 -4.05 -7.20
N ASN A 479 12.97 -4.83 -8.08
CA ASN A 479 12.69 -4.77 -9.51
C ASN A 479 12.26 -6.14 -10.06
N PHE A 480 10.96 -6.32 -10.28
CA PHE A 480 10.32 -7.51 -10.84
C PHE A 480 10.18 -7.39 -12.36
N ASN A 481 11.22 -7.78 -13.10
CA ASN A 481 11.14 -7.97 -14.54
C ASN A 481 12.18 -8.99 -15.02
N ALA A 482 12.13 -9.32 -16.31
CA ALA A 482 12.97 -10.35 -16.94
C ALA A 482 14.49 -10.09 -16.90
N THR A 483 14.94 -8.89 -16.49
CA THR A 483 16.38 -8.59 -16.36
C THR A 483 16.96 -8.97 -15.00
N ASN A 484 16.11 -9.27 -14.01
CA ASN A 484 16.51 -9.70 -12.69
C ASN A 484 16.57 -11.24 -12.63
N SER A 485 17.64 -11.81 -12.07
CA SER A 485 17.83 -13.27 -12.01
C SER A 485 16.70 -14.01 -11.30
N ILE A 486 16.10 -13.41 -10.26
CA ILE A 486 14.97 -14.01 -9.53
C ILE A 486 13.71 -14.20 -10.39
N TRP A 487 13.64 -13.57 -11.57
CA TRP A 487 12.52 -13.70 -12.51
C TRP A 487 12.29 -15.14 -12.95
N GLU A 488 13.33 -15.96 -12.95
CA GLU A 488 13.25 -17.38 -13.32
C GLU A 488 12.25 -18.18 -12.47
N ASP A 489 12.16 -17.83 -11.18
CA ASP A 489 11.36 -18.52 -10.18
C ASP A 489 10.24 -17.63 -9.61
N ALA A 490 10.19 -16.34 -9.99
CA ALA A 490 9.14 -15.41 -9.63
C ALA A 490 7.70 -15.92 -9.89
N PRO A 491 7.42 -16.72 -10.95
CA PRO A 491 6.08 -17.28 -11.15
C PRO A 491 5.56 -18.11 -9.97
N ALA A 492 6.45 -18.70 -9.17
CA ALA A 492 6.05 -19.45 -7.99
C ALA A 492 5.52 -18.54 -6.87
N LEU A 493 6.15 -17.38 -6.65
CA LEU A 493 5.65 -16.34 -5.74
C LEU A 493 4.33 -15.74 -6.26
N PHE A 494 4.25 -15.43 -7.56
CA PHE A 494 3.06 -14.80 -8.14
C PHE A 494 1.87 -15.75 -8.14
N SER A 495 2.09 -17.05 -8.37
CA SER A 495 1.06 -18.09 -8.20
C SER A 495 0.57 -18.18 -6.76
N TYR A 496 1.48 -18.14 -5.77
CA TYR A 496 1.10 -18.13 -4.36
C TYR A 496 0.24 -16.92 -4.01
N ILE A 497 0.66 -15.70 -4.40
CA ILE A 497 -0.14 -14.48 -4.21
C ILE A 497 -1.50 -14.65 -4.88
N ALA A 498 -1.54 -15.17 -6.11
CA ALA A 498 -2.78 -15.35 -6.85
C ALA A 498 -3.75 -16.32 -6.18
N ASN A 499 -3.26 -17.44 -5.66
CA ASN A 499 -4.06 -18.40 -4.91
C ASN A 499 -4.63 -17.75 -3.64
N CYS A 500 -3.82 -17.01 -2.89
CA CYS A 500 -4.28 -16.31 -1.69
C CYS A 500 -5.35 -15.26 -2.01
N GLN A 501 -5.10 -14.37 -2.98
CA GLN A 501 -6.05 -13.33 -3.38
C GLN A 501 -7.34 -13.91 -3.95
N SER A 502 -7.30 -15.06 -4.64
CA SER A 502 -8.52 -15.74 -5.14
C SER A 502 -9.49 -16.12 -4.03
N MET A 503 -8.97 -16.52 -2.86
CA MET A 503 -9.76 -16.82 -1.66
C MET A 503 -10.12 -15.54 -0.89
N LEU A 504 -9.17 -14.61 -0.75
CA LEU A 504 -9.36 -13.36 0.01
C LEU A 504 -10.25 -12.32 -0.69
N GLN A 505 -10.65 -12.56 -1.93
CA GLN A 505 -11.63 -11.73 -2.65
C GLN A 505 -13.05 -12.33 -2.65
N GLN A 506 -13.26 -13.50 -2.04
CA GLN A 506 -14.58 -14.15 -1.96
C GLN A 506 -15.45 -13.58 -0.83
N GLY A 507 -16.74 -13.39 -1.05
CA GLY A 507 -17.66 -12.92 -0.01
C GLY A 507 -17.24 -11.59 0.62
N LYS A 508 -17.51 -11.41 1.92
CA LYS A 508 -17.23 -10.17 2.65
C LYS A 508 -16.22 -10.38 3.78
N ALA A 509 -15.55 -9.31 4.21
CA ALA A 509 -14.81 -9.32 5.46
C ALA A 509 -15.73 -9.67 6.63
N ASP A 510 -15.18 -10.36 7.65
CA ASP A 510 -15.97 -10.93 8.74
C ASP A 510 -15.42 -10.52 10.11
N ASN A 511 -15.22 -9.21 10.30
CA ASN A 511 -14.80 -8.59 11.54
C ASN A 511 -16.00 -8.25 12.43
N GLU A 512 -15.90 -8.51 13.73
CA GLU A 512 -17.01 -8.28 14.66
C GLU A 512 -17.03 -6.87 15.26
N ILE A 513 -15.86 -6.23 15.35
CA ILE A 513 -15.66 -5.02 16.15
C ILE A 513 -15.36 -3.83 15.25
N LEU A 514 -16.11 -2.75 15.45
CA LEU A 514 -15.74 -1.41 15.01
C LEU A 514 -14.95 -0.71 16.13
N LEU A 515 -13.89 0.01 15.79
CA LEU A 515 -13.13 0.84 16.73
C LEU A 515 -13.11 2.29 16.25
N TYR A 516 -13.63 3.21 17.07
CA TYR A 516 -13.64 4.63 16.76
C TYR A 516 -12.22 5.22 16.75
N TRP A 517 -11.86 5.93 15.68
CA TRP A 517 -10.60 6.66 15.60
C TRP A 517 -10.78 8.12 16.08
N PRO A 518 -10.26 8.51 17.26
CA PRO A 518 -10.47 9.83 17.84
C PRO A 518 -9.54 10.88 17.22
N ILE A 519 -9.73 11.20 15.95
CA ILE A 519 -8.86 12.11 15.19
C ILE A 519 -8.73 13.52 15.82
N PHE A 520 -9.77 14.00 16.50
CA PHE A 520 -9.76 15.32 17.15
C PHE A 520 -8.74 15.44 18.28
N ASP A 521 -8.35 14.34 18.93
CA ASP A 521 -7.25 14.36 19.89
C ASP A 521 -5.90 14.65 19.22
N ASN A 522 -5.78 14.40 17.92
CA ASN A 522 -4.62 14.79 17.13
C ASN A 522 -4.74 16.25 16.65
N TRP A 523 -5.89 16.63 16.09
CA TRP A 523 -6.13 17.98 15.58
C TRP A 523 -6.14 19.06 16.66
N ASP A 524 -6.42 18.74 17.92
CA ASP A 524 -6.35 19.68 19.04
C ASP A 524 -4.92 19.86 19.59
N LYS A 525 -3.92 19.07 19.16
CA LYS A 525 -2.55 19.23 19.67
C LYS A 525 -1.89 20.51 19.17
N PHE A 526 -1.10 21.15 20.02
CA PHE A 526 -0.36 22.37 19.67
C PHE A 526 0.54 22.22 18.44
N LYS A 527 1.25 21.09 18.32
CA LYS A 527 2.14 20.77 17.17
C LYS A 527 3.07 21.93 16.79
N LYS A 528 3.68 22.57 17.80
CA LYS A 528 4.56 23.73 17.63
C LYS A 528 3.91 24.89 16.85
N GLY A 529 2.60 25.05 16.98
CA GLY A 529 1.81 26.08 16.30
C GLY A 529 1.46 25.77 14.84
N SER A 530 1.84 24.60 14.29
CA SER A 530 1.60 24.26 12.88
C SER A 530 0.12 24.22 12.54
N LEU A 531 -0.28 24.83 11.42
CA LEU A 531 -1.64 24.72 10.87
C LEU A 531 -1.82 23.44 10.03
N PHE A 532 -0.72 22.93 9.50
CA PHE A 532 -0.67 21.73 8.68
C PHE A 532 -0.26 20.52 9.52
N VAL A 533 -0.97 19.41 9.33
CA VAL A 533 -0.68 18.11 9.94
C VAL A 533 -0.70 17.06 8.85
N GLU A 534 0.08 16.00 8.99
CA GLU A 534 0.18 14.94 8.00
C GLU A 534 0.20 13.59 8.71
N TYR A 535 -0.56 12.62 8.21
CA TYR A 535 -0.61 11.26 8.75
C TYR A 535 0.29 10.31 7.95
N LYS A 536 1.60 10.53 8.03
CA LYS A 536 2.61 9.78 7.28
C LYS A 536 2.82 8.38 7.87
N ILE A 537 2.96 7.38 7.00
CA ILE A 537 3.24 6.00 7.40
C ILE A 537 4.66 5.85 7.99
N HIS A 538 5.62 6.69 7.59
CA HIS A 538 6.99 6.67 8.12
C HIS A 538 7.18 7.53 9.39
N SER A 539 6.10 7.99 10.03
CA SER A 539 6.16 8.89 11.19
C SER A 539 5.06 8.59 12.22
N LEU A 540 4.78 7.31 12.45
CA LEU A 540 3.69 6.84 13.30
C LEU A 540 3.79 7.31 14.76
N ASP A 541 5.00 7.53 15.28
CA ASP A 541 5.20 8.08 16.63
C ASP A 541 4.63 9.50 16.80
N GLU A 542 4.49 10.26 15.71
CA GLU A 542 3.95 11.61 15.78
C GLU A 542 2.42 11.63 15.98
N TRP A 543 1.72 10.56 15.62
CA TRP A 543 0.25 10.60 15.53
C TRP A 543 -0.49 9.33 15.94
N LEU A 544 0.11 8.15 15.83
CA LEU A 544 -0.55 6.85 16.05
C LEU A 544 -0.02 6.10 17.27
N HIS A 545 1.29 5.89 17.38
CA HIS A 545 1.86 5.06 18.44
C HIS A 545 1.59 5.64 19.82
N GLY A 546 1.37 4.75 20.80
CA GLY A 546 1.08 5.12 22.19
C GLY A 546 -0.31 5.70 22.43
N THR A 547 -1.13 5.91 21.38
CA THR A 547 -2.52 6.36 21.56
C THR A 547 -3.40 5.24 22.14
N PRO A 548 -4.48 5.57 22.88
CA PRO A 548 -5.46 4.58 23.34
C PRO A 548 -6.06 3.75 22.20
N PHE A 549 -6.28 4.38 21.04
CA PHE A 549 -6.73 3.72 19.81
C PHE A 549 -5.75 2.62 19.35
N TYR A 550 -4.46 2.96 19.24
CA TYR A 550 -3.43 2.01 18.79
C TYR A 550 -3.28 0.83 19.76
N ASN A 551 -3.20 1.13 21.07
CA ASN A 551 -3.06 0.10 22.10
C ASN A 551 -4.27 -0.84 22.13
N THR A 552 -5.48 -0.30 22.07
CA THR A 552 -6.72 -1.09 22.04
C THR A 552 -6.79 -1.98 20.80
N THR A 553 -6.43 -1.44 19.62
CA THR A 553 -6.38 -2.24 18.39
C THR A 553 -5.46 -3.45 18.54
N LYS A 554 -4.23 -3.23 19.03
CA LYS A 554 -3.25 -4.30 19.24
C LYS A 554 -3.73 -5.35 20.22
N GLU A 555 -4.35 -4.94 21.33
CA GLU A 555 -4.86 -5.88 22.32
C GLU A 555 -6.02 -6.72 21.77
N LEU A 556 -6.96 -6.10 21.03
CA LEU A 556 -8.05 -6.81 20.35
C LEU A 556 -7.52 -7.84 19.35
N MET A 557 -6.61 -7.43 18.46
CA MET A 557 -6.00 -8.32 17.47
C MET A 557 -5.21 -9.46 18.14
N LYS A 558 -4.41 -9.14 19.16
CA LYS A 558 -3.64 -10.14 19.93
C LYS A 558 -4.55 -11.16 20.62
N LYS A 559 -5.75 -10.76 21.06
CA LYS A 559 -6.73 -11.67 21.69
C LYS A 559 -7.58 -12.45 20.68
N GLY A 560 -7.49 -12.14 19.38
CA GLY A 560 -8.17 -12.89 18.32
C GLY A 560 -9.50 -12.29 17.86
N TYR A 561 -9.73 -11.00 18.08
CA TYR A 561 -10.90 -10.29 17.53
C TYR A 561 -10.62 -9.69 16.15
N GLY A 562 -11.59 -9.80 15.24
CA GLY A 562 -11.59 -9.04 14.00
C GLY A 562 -12.00 -7.59 14.25
N VAL A 563 -11.22 -6.62 13.75
CA VAL A 563 -11.41 -5.19 13.99
C VAL A 563 -11.40 -4.42 12.68
N ASP A 564 -12.33 -3.49 12.51
CA ASP A 564 -12.28 -2.40 11.52
C ASP A 564 -12.42 -1.04 12.22
N PHE A 565 -11.83 0.00 11.65
CA PHE A 565 -11.89 1.37 12.16
C PHE A 565 -13.10 2.13 11.62
N ILE A 566 -13.62 3.07 12.41
CA ILE A 566 -14.76 3.91 12.02
C ILE A 566 -14.51 5.39 12.34
N SER A 567 -14.98 6.28 11.45
CA SER A 567 -14.95 7.73 11.60
C SER A 567 -16.30 8.28 12.10
N ASP A 568 -16.32 9.56 12.50
CA ASP A 568 -17.56 10.27 12.84
C ASP A 568 -18.61 10.23 11.71
N ASN A 569 -18.18 10.33 10.44
CA ASN A 569 -19.07 10.30 9.28
C ASN A 569 -19.80 8.95 9.15
N PHE A 570 -19.07 7.84 9.28
CA PHE A 570 -19.68 6.52 9.26
C PHE A 570 -20.53 6.23 10.51
N ILE A 571 -20.16 6.77 11.69
CA ILE A 571 -21.02 6.70 12.88
C ILE A 571 -22.36 7.40 12.64
N ALA A 572 -22.37 8.56 11.99
CA ALA A 572 -23.58 9.30 11.66
C ALA A 572 -24.55 8.48 10.78
N GLU A 573 -24.02 7.67 9.86
CA GLU A 573 -24.78 6.81 8.96
C GLU A 573 -25.20 5.46 9.56
N ALA A 574 -24.57 5.04 10.67
CA ALA A 574 -24.79 3.75 11.29
C ALA A 574 -26.24 3.56 11.75
N LYS A 575 -26.73 2.32 11.61
CA LYS A 575 -28.08 1.89 12.00
C LYS A 575 -28.01 0.60 12.80
N ILE A 576 -29.01 0.34 13.65
CA ILE A 576 -29.14 -0.95 14.33
C ILE A 576 -30.10 -1.86 13.56
N VAL A 577 -29.62 -3.05 13.21
CA VAL A 577 -30.41 -4.12 12.57
C VAL A 577 -30.18 -5.41 13.36
N ASN A 578 -31.24 -5.95 13.96
CA ASN A 578 -31.20 -7.15 14.79
C ASN A 578 -30.13 -7.09 15.91
N GLY A 579 -30.01 -5.93 16.58
CA GLY A 579 -29.05 -5.70 17.66
C GLY A 579 -27.59 -5.48 17.19
N ASN A 580 -27.32 -5.56 15.89
CA ASN A 580 -26.00 -5.31 15.31
C ASN A 580 -25.93 -3.96 14.61
N ILE A 581 -24.72 -3.42 14.48
CA ILE A 581 -24.45 -2.16 13.80
C ILE A 581 -24.30 -2.42 12.30
N SER A 582 -25.17 -1.82 11.50
CA SER A 582 -25.18 -1.93 10.04
C SER A 582 -24.59 -0.67 9.41
N LEU A 583 -23.64 -0.89 8.51
CA LEU A 583 -23.01 0.09 7.63
C LEU A 583 -23.16 -0.37 6.17
N PRO A 584 -22.89 0.49 5.17
CA PRO A 584 -23.00 0.11 3.75
C PRO A 584 -22.26 -1.19 3.40
N GLY A 585 -21.09 -1.42 4.00
CA GLY A 585 -20.28 -2.58 3.68
C GLY A 585 -20.51 -3.85 4.51
N GLY A 586 -21.15 -3.75 5.68
CA GLY A 586 -21.25 -4.90 6.56
C GLY A 586 -22.09 -4.71 7.81
N ILE A 587 -22.13 -5.79 8.61
CA ILE A 587 -22.81 -5.86 9.90
C ILE A 587 -21.75 -6.18 10.95
N PHE A 588 -21.70 -5.39 12.02
CA PHE A 588 -20.72 -5.48 13.09
C PHE A 588 -21.45 -5.70 14.42
N LYS A 589 -20.86 -6.51 15.30
CA LYS A 589 -21.49 -6.89 16.57
C LYS A 589 -21.33 -5.82 17.65
N SER A 590 -20.25 -5.05 17.61
CA SER A 590 -20.00 -3.98 18.57
C SER A 590 -19.20 -2.81 18.01
N LEU A 591 -19.28 -1.67 18.70
CA LEU A 591 -18.46 -0.49 18.48
C LEU A 591 -17.77 -0.11 19.78
N ILE A 592 -16.44 -0.15 19.78
CA ILE A 592 -15.61 0.25 20.92
C ILE A 592 -15.18 1.71 20.73
N ILE A 593 -15.37 2.49 21.79
CA ILE A 593 -14.90 3.87 21.90
C ILE A 593 -13.68 3.86 22.81
N PRO A 594 -12.46 4.01 22.25
CA PRO A 594 -11.28 4.11 23.09
C PRO A 594 -11.31 5.43 23.88
N SER A 595 -10.58 5.48 24.98
CA SER A 595 -10.43 6.73 25.74
C SER A 595 -9.95 7.84 24.82
N CYS A 596 -10.70 8.93 24.77
CA CYS A 596 -10.42 10.11 23.95
C CYS A 596 -10.79 11.37 24.73
N LYS A 597 -10.12 12.47 24.43
CA LYS A 597 -10.37 13.75 25.11
C LYS A 597 -11.46 14.55 24.39
N LYS A 598 -11.44 14.55 23.06
CA LYS A 598 -12.29 15.34 22.18
C LYS A 598 -13.22 14.46 21.37
N MET A 599 -14.53 14.70 21.48
CA MET A 599 -15.54 14.06 20.63
C MET A 599 -16.63 15.07 20.25
N PRO A 600 -17.06 15.13 18.98
CA PRO A 600 -18.21 15.96 18.60
C PRO A 600 -19.46 15.56 19.40
N LEU A 601 -20.24 16.55 19.83
CA LEU A 601 -21.49 16.31 20.56
C LEU A 601 -22.46 15.43 19.74
N ALA A 602 -22.54 15.66 18.44
CA ALA A 602 -23.37 14.87 17.52
C ALA A 602 -22.93 13.39 17.48
N THR A 603 -21.61 13.12 17.49
CA THR A 603 -21.07 11.76 17.55
C THR A 603 -21.49 11.07 18.85
N LEU A 604 -21.31 11.72 20.01
CA LEU A 604 -21.76 11.16 21.29
C LEU A 604 -23.26 10.87 21.30
N GLN A 605 -24.08 11.80 20.82
CA GLN A 605 -25.53 11.64 20.74
C GLN A 605 -25.90 10.45 19.86
N LYS A 606 -25.24 10.30 18.71
CA LYS A 606 -25.46 9.16 17.82
C LYS A 606 -25.03 7.83 18.45
N LEU A 607 -23.92 7.79 19.18
CA LEU A 607 -23.50 6.59 19.91
C LEU A 607 -24.53 6.18 20.97
N ILE A 608 -25.09 7.14 21.70
CA ILE A 608 -26.18 6.90 22.67
C ILE A 608 -27.45 6.40 21.96
N GLU A 609 -27.81 6.99 20.82
CA GLU A 609 -28.94 6.54 20.00
C GLU A 609 -28.76 5.07 19.59
N LEU A 610 -27.58 4.70 19.08
CA LEU A 610 -27.26 3.33 18.69
C LEU A 610 -27.36 2.37 19.89
N GLN A 611 -26.82 2.75 21.05
CA GLN A 611 -26.91 1.97 22.28
C GLN A 611 -28.37 1.76 22.71
N LYS A 612 -29.19 2.83 22.71
CA LYS A 612 -30.62 2.77 23.08
C LYS A 612 -31.45 1.96 22.08
N ALA A 613 -31.06 1.95 20.82
CA ALA A 613 -31.67 1.12 19.77
C ALA A 613 -31.28 -0.38 19.88
N GLY A 614 -30.48 -0.76 20.87
CA GLY A 614 -30.09 -2.15 21.15
C GLY A 614 -28.75 -2.56 20.55
N GLY A 615 -27.99 -1.63 19.96
CA GLY A 615 -26.61 -1.86 19.56
C GLY A 615 -25.68 -2.04 20.77
N LYS A 616 -24.49 -2.58 20.53
CA LYS A 616 -23.44 -2.74 21.56
C LYS A 616 -22.34 -1.70 21.37
N VAL A 617 -22.49 -0.55 22.00
CA VAL A 617 -21.46 0.48 22.09
C VAL A 617 -20.75 0.36 23.44
N ILE A 618 -19.43 0.21 23.42
CA ILE A 618 -18.61 -0.05 24.61
C ILE A 618 -17.63 1.12 24.79
N PHE A 619 -17.77 1.86 25.88
CA PHE A 619 -16.88 2.97 26.21
C PHE A 619 -15.74 2.50 27.11
N GLN A 620 -14.48 2.70 26.70
CA GLN A 620 -13.33 2.58 27.60
C GLN A 620 -13.17 3.83 28.48
N GLY A 621 -13.56 4.98 27.94
CA GLY A 621 -13.55 6.26 28.62
C GLY A 621 -14.58 7.20 27.99
N LEU A 622 -14.92 8.26 28.70
CA LEU A 622 -15.82 9.30 28.21
C LEU A 622 -15.01 10.48 27.66
N PRO A 623 -15.50 11.17 26.62
CA PRO A 623 -14.89 12.41 26.17
C PRO A 623 -14.99 13.48 27.27
N GLU A 624 -13.91 14.22 27.46
CA GLU A 624 -13.86 15.32 28.43
C GLU A 624 -14.49 16.61 27.86
N SER A 625 -14.45 16.77 26.53
CA SER A 625 -14.74 18.04 25.87
C SER A 625 -15.15 17.85 24.40
N VAL A 626 -15.78 18.87 23.81
CA VAL A 626 -16.03 18.92 22.36
C VAL A 626 -14.82 19.50 21.60
N PRO A 627 -14.60 19.12 20.33
CA PRO A 627 -13.63 19.79 19.47
C PRO A 627 -14.11 21.18 19.05
N GLY A 628 -13.17 21.98 18.56
CA GLY A 628 -13.46 23.29 17.97
C GLY A 628 -13.69 24.42 18.98
N PHE A 629 -13.75 25.65 18.44
CA PHE A 629 -13.86 26.89 19.21
C PHE A 629 -15.28 27.46 19.23
N HIS A 630 -16.04 27.29 18.14
CA HIS A 630 -17.37 27.89 18.04
C HIS A 630 -18.31 27.37 19.13
N ASP A 631 -18.84 28.28 19.96
CA ASP A 631 -19.81 27.96 21.01
C ASP A 631 -19.35 26.84 21.98
N TYR A 632 -18.03 26.60 22.09
CA TYR A 632 -17.52 25.37 22.70
C TYR A 632 -17.95 25.20 24.17
N LYS A 633 -18.08 26.30 24.93
CA LYS A 633 -18.53 26.26 26.33
C LYS A 633 -19.96 25.75 26.48
N ASN A 634 -20.86 26.20 25.62
CA ASN A 634 -22.25 25.74 25.63
C ASN A 634 -22.34 24.30 25.13
N GLN A 635 -21.56 23.95 24.11
CA GLN A 635 -21.46 22.58 23.63
C GLN A 635 -20.88 21.62 24.69
N GLU A 636 -19.89 22.04 25.47
CA GLU A 636 -19.37 21.29 26.61
C GLU A 636 -20.40 21.13 27.71
N ALA A 637 -21.13 22.20 28.08
CA ALA A 637 -22.22 22.10 29.03
C ALA A 637 -23.29 21.08 28.57
N LYS A 638 -23.64 21.10 27.27
CA LYS A 638 -24.55 20.12 26.66
C LYS A 638 -23.96 18.70 26.66
N LEU A 639 -22.67 18.54 26.35
CA LEU A 639 -21.97 17.26 26.41
C LEU A 639 -22.07 16.66 27.81
N GLN A 640 -21.78 17.45 28.84
CA GLN A 640 -21.87 17.02 30.24
C GLN A 640 -23.31 16.69 30.66
N SER A 641 -24.31 17.47 30.22
CA SER A 641 -25.73 17.16 30.44
C SER A 641 -26.12 15.83 29.79
N VAL A 642 -25.74 15.61 28.54
CA VAL A 642 -26.02 14.38 27.80
C VAL A 642 -25.36 13.18 28.47
N LEU A 643 -24.10 13.30 28.93
CA LEU A 643 -23.43 12.25 29.68
C LEU A 643 -24.15 11.94 31.01
N ALA A 644 -24.58 12.96 31.75
CA ALA A 644 -25.27 12.81 33.03
C ALA A 644 -26.67 12.19 32.87
N GLU A 645 -27.42 12.57 31.83
CA GLU A 645 -28.75 12.02 31.54
C GLU A 645 -28.71 10.57 31.02
N ASN A 646 -27.54 10.10 30.56
CA ASN A 646 -27.38 8.81 29.90
C ASN A 646 -26.31 7.94 30.57
N GLN A 647 -26.05 8.12 31.88
CA GLN A 647 -24.98 7.44 32.63
C GLN A 647 -24.92 5.93 32.40
N GLU A 648 -26.06 5.24 32.39
CA GLU A 648 -26.09 3.79 32.15
C GLU A 648 -25.74 3.40 30.70
N ALA A 649 -26.12 4.22 29.71
CA ALA A 649 -25.85 3.96 28.31
C ALA A 649 -24.38 4.18 27.93
N VAL A 650 -23.69 5.11 28.60
CA VAL A 650 -22.30 5.48 28.31
C VAL A 650 -21.30 4.99 29.36
N LYS A 651 -21.74 4.20 30.33
CA LYS A 651 -20.93 3.76 31.46
C LYS A 651 -19.60 3.14 30.99
N PRO A 652 -18.45 3.74 31.33
CA PRO A 652 -17.16 3.18 30.97
C PRO A 652 -16.94 1.81 31.60
N VAL A 653 -16.29 0.92 30.87
CA VAL A 653 -15.95 -0.41 31.35
C VAL A 653 -14.48 -0.46 31.76
N SER A 654 -14.20 -1.12 32.88
CA SER A 654 -12.83 -1.35 33.34
C SER A 654 -12.10 -2.40 32.48
N ASN A 655 -12.85 -3.32 31.87
CA ASN A 655 -12.35 -4.38 31.03
C ASN A 655 -13.26 -4.62 29.83
N ILE A 656 -12.80 -4.19 28.65
CA ILE A 656 -13.56 -4.39 27.40
C ILE A 656 -13.77 -5.87 27.08
N PHE A 657 -12.85 -6.75 27.47
CA PHE A 657 -12.92 -8.17 27.13
C PHE A 657 -14.00 -8.91 27.90
N GLU A 658 -14.16 -8.59 29.20
CA GLU A 658 -15.27 -9.10 30.01
C GLU A 658 -16.62 -8.64 29.45
N THR A 659 -16.68 -7.38 28.98
CA THR A 659 -17.90 -6.83 28.36
C THR A 659 -18.25 -7.52 27.04
N LEU A 660 -17.24 -7.80 26.20
CA LEU A 660 -17.40 -8.55 24.96
C LEU A 660 -17.89 -9.98 25.24
N GLU A 661 -17.30 -10.66 26.22
CA GLU A 661 -17.68 -12.01 26.63
C GLU A 661 -19.13 -12.07 27.17
N ASN A 662 -19.50 -11.12 28.06
CA ASN A 662 -20.87 -10.97 28.56
C ASN A 662 -21.87 -10.65 27.45
N SER A 663 -21.40 -10.04 26.36
CA SER A 663 -22.19 -9.76 25.15
C SER A 663 -22.18 -10.92 24.15
N GLN A 664 -21.59 -12.06 24.50
CA GLN A 664 -21.44 -13.25 23.64
C GLN A 664 -20.67 -12.97 22.34
N ILE A 665 -19.73 -12.03 22.40
CA ILE A 665 -18.78 -11.72 21.32
C ILE A 665 -17.46 -12.37 21.72
N TYR A 666 -17.17 -13.54 21.15
CA TYR A 666 -16.00 -14.35 21.47
C TYR A 666 -14.88 -14.15 20.45
N PRO A 667 -13.61 -14.18 20.88
CA PRO A 667 -12.48 -14.11 19.96
C PRO A 667 -12.14 -15.48 19.38
N GLU A 668 -11.43 -15.51 18.26
CA GLU A 668 -10.81 -16.73 17.74
C GLU A 668 -9.57 -17.11 18.58
N THR A 669 -9.75 -18.07 19.49
CA THR A 669 -8.70 -18.48 20.44
C THR A 669 -7.53 -19.26 19.79
N LEU A 670 -7.60 -19.54 18.49
CA LEU A 670 -6.49 -20.10 17.70
C LEU A 670 -5.22 -19.24 17.77
N VAL A 671 -5.34 -17.93 18.03
CA VAL A 671 -4.17 -17.03 18.16
C VAL A 671 -3.26 -17.41 19.32
N ASN A 672 -3.76 -18.15 20.32
CA ASN A 672 -2.96 -18.63 21.44
C ASN A 672 -1.87 -19.63 21.02
N THR A 673 -2.00 -20.25 19.83
CA THR A 673 -0.92 -21.07 19.26
C THR A 673 0.18 -20.22 18.63
N GLY A 674 -0.03 -18.91 18.49
CA GLY A 674 0.83 -17.98 17.75
C GLY A 674 0.50 -17.86 16.26
N LEU A 675 -0.54 -18.55 15.77
CA LEU A 675 -1.05 -18.35 14.41
C LEU A 675 -1.69 -16.97 14.27
N LYS A 676 -1.43 -16.31 13.15
CA LYS A 676 -2.17 -15.11 12.74
C LYS A 676 -3.30 -15.52 11.79
N PHE A 677 -4.39 -14.75 11.77
CA PHE A 677 -5.48 -15.01 10.84
C PHE A 677 -6.20 -13.75 10.33
N ILE A 678 -6.89 -13.92 9.21
CA ILE A 678 -8.02 -13.07 8.77
C ILE A 678 -9.17 -13.97 8.32
N ARG A 679 -10.41 -13.48 8.43
CA ARG A 679 -11.62 -14.25 8.13
C ARG A 679 -12.52 -13.55 7.12
N ARG A 680 -13.12 -14.34 6.23
CA ARG A 680 -14.16 -13.91 5.28
C ARG A 680 -15.42 -14.74 5.45
N ASN A 681 -16.56 -14.14 5.13
CA ASN A 681 -17.88 -14.76 5.20
C ASN A 681 -18.49 -14.88 3.80
N ILE A 682 -18.96 -16.07 3.48
CA ILE A 682 -19.68 -16.40 2.24
C ILE A 682 -20.96 -17.13 2.66
N ASP A 683 -22.10 -16.44 2.65
CA ASP A 683 -23.40 -17.04 2.96
C ASP A 683 -23.47 -17.86 4.26
N GLY A 684 -22.70 -17.44 5.28
CA GLY A 684 -22.61 -18.11 6.58
C GLY A 684 -21.51 -19.18 6.69
N GLU A 685 -20.89 -19.56 5.59
CA GLU A 685 -19.60 -20.26 5.58
C GLU A 685 -18.45 -19.28 5.82
N LYS A 686 -17.37 -19.78 6.41
CA LYS A 686 -16.20 -18.98 6.79
C LYS A 686 -14.98 -19.46 6.02
N ILE A 687 -14.19 -18.51 5.53
CA ILE A 687 -12.84 -18.75 5.05
C ILE A 687 -11.87 -18.12 6.05
N TYR A 688 -11.01 -18.93 6.64
CA TYR A 688 -9.89 -18.50 7.47
C TYR A 688 -8.63 -18.55 6.65
N TYR A 689 -7.84 -17.49 6.63
CA TYR A 689 -6.46 -17.53 6.18
C TYR A 689 -5.56 -17.59 7.41
N LEU A 690 -4.76 -18.65 7.54
CA LEU A 690 -3.88 -18.90 8.68
C LEU A 690 -2.43 -18.81 8.26
N VAL A 691 -1.61 -18.14 9.06
CA VAL A 691 -0.18 -17.96 8.78
C VAL A 691 0.64 -18.24 10.04
N ASN A 692 1.69 -19.06 9.90
CA ASN A 692 2.64 -19.34 10.97
C ASN A 692 3.94 -18.56 10.77
N HIS A 693 4.06 -17.39 11.40
CA HIS A 693 5.31 -16.63 11.45
C HIS A 693 6.16 -16.92 12.70
N THR A 694 5.81 -17.95 13.47
CA THR A 694 6.50 -18.33 14.70
C THR A 694 7.66 -19.30 14.43
N PRO A 695 8.59 -19.49 15.38
CA PRO A 695 9.68 -20.44 15.20
C PRO A 695 9.29 -21.91 15.41
N LYS A 696 8.01 -22.18 15.74
CA LYS A 696 7.54 -23.51 16.14
C LYS A 696 6.55 -24.06 15.12
N THR A 697 6.60 -25.38 14.91
CA THR A 697 5.54 -26.07 14.18
C THR A 697 4.29 -26.13 15.04
N ILE A 698 3.15 -25.70 14.49
CA ILE A 698 1.86 -25.82 15.16
C ILE A 698 1.21 -27.13 14.70
N ASP A 699 1.25 -28.14 15.56
CA ASP A 699 0.74 -29.50 15.28
C ASP A 699 -0.26 -29.90 16.35
N GLY A 700 -1.54 -29.96 16.00
CA GLY A 700 -2.59 -30.12 17.00
C GLY A 700 -3.98 -29.79 16.48
N PHE A 701 -4.95 -29.81 17.38
CA PHE A 701 -6.27 -29.27 17.10
C PHE A 701 -6.31 -27.78 17.44
N ILE A 702 -6.82 -26.96 16.52
CA ILE A 702 -7.12 -25.54 16.78
C ILE A 702 -8.63 -25.32 16.80
N PRO A 703 -9.16 -24.41 17.63
CA PRO A 703 -10.56 -24.06 17.62
C PRO A 703 -10.87 -23.06 16.50
N LEU A 704 -11.97 -23.29 15.78
CA LEU A 704 -12.70 -22.26 15.05
C LEU A 704 -13.98 -21.98 15.82
N GLU A 705 -14.26 -20.71 16.13
CA GLU A 705 -15.46 -20.29 16.89
C GLU A 705 -16.75 -20.35 16.04
N ILE A 706 -16.97 -21.50 15.41
CA ILE A 706 -18.15 -21.86 14.62
C ILE A 706 -18.46 -23.36 14.81
N GLY A 707 -19.65 -23.66 15.31
CA GLY A 707 -20.08 -25.01 15.68
C GLY A 707 -20.54 -25.87 14.50
N ASN A 708 -20.45 -27.19 14.69
CA ASN A 708 -20.98 -28.23 13.81
C ASN A 708 -20.62 -28.07 12.32
N LYS A 709 -19.36 -27.74 12.01
CA LYS A 709 -18.86 -27.63 10.64
C LYS A 709 -17.92 -28.77 10.27
N GLU A 710 -17.94 -29.11 9.00
CA GLU A 710 -16.81 -29.76 8.32
C GLU A 710 -15.85 -28.68 7.83
N VAL A 711 -14.60 -29.04 7.58
CA VAL A 711 -13.57 -28.09 7.17
C VAL A 711 -12.71 -28.67 6.05
N VAL A 712 -12.48 -27.87 5.00
CA VAL A 712 -11.53 -28.17 3.93
C VAL A 712 -10.27 -27.32 4.15
N ILE A 713 -9.12 -27.97 4.16
CA ILE A 713 -7.81 -27.31 4.13
C ILE A 713 -7.43 -27.05 2.69
N PHE A 714 -6.88 -25.88 2.42
CA PHE A 714 -6.31 -25.48 1.14
C PHE A 714 -4.88 -24.98 1.35
N ASP A 715 -3.94 -25.52 0.60
CA ASP A 715 -2.55 -25.07 0.58
C ASP A 715 -2.31 -24.11 -0.60
N PRO A 716 -2.18 -22.79 -0.35
CA PRO A 716 -1.96 -21.81 -1.41
C PRO A 716 -0.61 -21.94 -2.12
N LEU A 717 0.35 -22.69 -1.56
CA LEU A 717 1.67 -22.88 -2.17
C LEU A 717 1.61 -23.83 -3.38
N ASN A 718 0.76 -24.86 -3.33
CA ASN A 718 0.69 -25.93 -4.34
C ASN A 718 -0.75 -26.27 -4.78
N ARG A 719 -1.75 -25.56 -4.27
CA ARG A 719 -3.19 -25.79 -4.52
C ARG A 719 -3.72 -27.14 -4.04
N ASN A 720 -3.00 -27.88 -3.20
CA ASN A 720 -3.55 -29.08 -2.57
C ASN A 720 -4.74 -28.72 -1.68
N PHE A 721 -5.72 -29.62 -1.62
CA PHE A 721 -6.90 -29.47 -0.78
C PHE A 721 -7.41 -30.81 -0.27
N GLY A 722 -8.18 -30.79 0.82
CA GLY A 722 -8.86 -31.95 1.37
C GLY A 722 -9.54 -31.67 2.70
N ASN A 723 -10.51 -32.53 3.07
CA ASN A 723 -11.21 -32.43 4.34
C ASN A 723 -10.29 -32.70 5.52
N ALA A 724 -10.26 -31.77 6.47
CA ALA A 724 -9.55 -31.93 7.72
C ALA A 724 -10.21 -33.01 8.59
N ILE A 725 -9.43 -33.56 9.53
CA ILE A 725 -10.00 -34.25 10.68
C ILE A 725 -10.57 -33.19 11.63
N VAL A 726 -11.86 -33.29 11.96
CA VAL A 726 -12.55 -32.35 12.85
C VAL A 726 -13.16 -33.03 14.07
N GLN A 727 -13.24 -32.31 15.18
CA GLN A 727 -14.09 -32.65 16.33
C GLN A 727 -15.13 -31.54 16.49
N LYS A 728 -16.40 -31.90 16.34
CA LYS A 728 -17.51 -30.94 16.28
C LYS A 728 -18.17 -30.80 17.65
N THR A 729 -18.41 -29.56 18.07
CA THR A 729 -19.31 -29.26 19.18
C THR A 729 -20.43 -28.34 18.69
N ALA A 730 -21.42 -28.08 19.55
CA ALA A 730 -22.49 -27.14 19.24
C ALA A 730 -21.97 -25.69 19.08
N LYS A 731 -20.86 -25.34 19.73
CA LYS A 731 -20.34 -23.96 19.77
C LYS A 731 -19.14 -23.74 18.84
N ASN A 732 -18.25 -24.72 18.75
CA ASN A 732 -17.01 -24.61 17.98
C ASN A 732 -16.68 -25.91 17.23
N THR A 733 -15.74 -25.81 16.30
CA THR A 733 -15.20 -26.93 15.55
C THR A 733 -13.69 -26.96 15.77
N LEU A 734 -13.18 -28.04 16.35
CA LEU A 734 -11.74 -28.25 16.49
C LEU A 734 -11.19 -28.88 15.22
N VAL A 735 -10.17 -28.28 14.61
CA VAL A 735 -9.60 -28.71 13.33
C VAL A 735 -8.18 -29.20 13.54
N LYS A 736 -7.87 -30.44 13.14
CA LYS A 736 -6.50 -30.96 13.16
C LYS A 736 -5.67 -30.29 12.07
N ILE A 737 -4.59 -29.63 12.46
CA ILE A 737 -3.63 -28.98 11.56
C ILE A 737 -2.20 -29.39 11.89
N LYS A 738 -1.31 -29.18 10.91
CA LYS A 738 0.13 -29.16 11.06
C LYS A 738 0.70 -28.08 10.13
N ILE A 739 1.12 -26.95 10.71
CA ILE A 739 1.65 -25.79 9.97
C ILE A 739 3.08 -25.53 10.44
N GLU A 740 4.06 -25.76 9.57
CA GLU A 740 5.47 -25.45 9.86
C GLU A 740 5.72 -23.93 9.88
N PRO A 741 6.78 -23.45 10.55
CA PRO A 741 7.20 -22.05 10.43
C PRO A 741 7.29 -21.59 8.97
N GLY A 742 6.75 -20.42 8.64
CA GLY A 742 6.72 -19.88 7.27
C GLY A 742 5.66 -20.49 6.35
N GLN A 743 4.83 -21.44 6.83
CA GLN A 743 3.69 -21.97 6.07
C GLN A 743 2.38 -21.23 6.39
N SER A 744 1.45 -21.33 5.45
CA SER A 744 0.10 -20.76 5.56
C SER A 744 -0.91 -21.67 4.86
N TYR A 745 -2.15 -21.67 5.36
CA TYR A 745 -3.27 -22.44 4.81
C TYR A 745 -4.55 -21.61 4.80
N PHE A 746 -5.48 -21.96 3.93
CA PHE A 746 -6.88 -21.58 4.10
C PHE A 746 -7.68 -22.71 4.69
N LEU A 747 -8.59 -22.39 5.60
CA LEU A 747 -9.63 -23.30 6.09
C LEU A 747 -10.98 -22.77 5.64
N LYS A 748 -11.72 -23.55 4.85
CA LYS A 748 -13.11 -23.23 4.49
C LYS A 748 -14.05 -24.12 5.28
N THR A 749 -15.02 -23.54 5.97
CA THR A 749 -16.07 -24.30 6.67
C THR A 749 -17.17 -24.68 5.70
N GLU A 750 -17.73 -25.87 5.89
CA GLU A 750 -18.85 -26.40 5.10
C GLU A 750 -19.81 -27.21 5.99
N ASN A 751 -21.04 -27.44 5.52
CA ASN A 751 -22.03 -28.21 6.28
C ASN A 751 -21.80 -29.73 6.20
N THR A 752 -21.26 -30.19 5.08
CA THR A 752 -21.02 -31.62 4.79
C THR A 752 -19.68 -31.77 4.08
N ALA A 753 -18.91 -32.80 4.45
CA ALA A 753 -17.61 -33.05 3.86
C ALA A 753 -17.76 -33.31 2.35
N SER A 754 -17.06 -32.51 1.53
CA SER A 754 -17.22 -32.53 0.07
C SER A 754 -16.01 -33.08 -0.70
N GLN A 755 -14.88 -33.31 -0.02
CA GLN A 755 -13.58 -33.60 -0.60
C GLN A 755 -12.97 -34.91 -0.07
N LYS A 756 -11.87 -35.34 -0.70
CA LYS A 756 -11.00 -36.38 -0.13
C LYS A 756 -10.42 -35.91 1.20
N LYS A 757 -10.10 -36.84 2.10
CA LYS A 757 -9.42 -36.52 3.37
C LYS A 757 -8.08 -35.85 3.11
N TRP A 758 -7.73 -34.88 3.95
CA TRP A 758 -6.42 -34.26 3.98
C TRP A 758 -5.37 -35.28 4.41
N ASN A 759 -4.23 -35.29 3.73
CA ASN A 759 -3.13 -36.19 4.03
C ASN A 759 -2.23 -35.57 5.10
N TYR A 760 -2.19 -36.14 6.30
CA TYR A 760 -1.24 -35.75 7.33
C TYR A 760 0.02 -36.60 7.23
N PHE A 761 1.19 -35.99 7.30
CA PHE A 761 2.47 -36.69 7.22
C PHE A 761 3.29 -36.57 8.51
N GLU A 762 3.82 -37.70 8.95
CA GLU A 762 4.75 -37.79 10.09
C GLU A 762 6.05 -38.51 9.65
N PRO A 763 7.22 -38.03 10.09
CA PRO A 763 8.48 -38.76 9.91
C PRO A 763 8.43 -40.13 10.58
N THR A 764 8.95 -41.16 9.92
CA THR A 764 9.07 -42.51 10.52
C THR A 764 10.49 -42.88 10.93
N ALA A 765 11.48 -42.09 10.54
CA ALA A 765 12.88 -42.25 10.90
C ALA A 765 13.61 -40.91 10.73
N ASP A 766 14.87 -40.88 11.15
CA ASP A 766 15.74 -39.71 11.00
C ASP A 766 15.99 -39.34 9.54
N ALA A 767 16.36 -38.07 9.32
CA ALA A 767 16.72 -37.57 8.00
C ALA A 767 18.03 -38.20 7.50
N ILE A 768 18.04 -38.64 6.24
CA ILE A 768 19.18 -39.28 5.58
C ILE A 768 19.83 -38.24 4.65
N ALA A 769 21.12 -37.95 4.85
CA ALA A 769 21.85 -37.03 4.00
C ALA A 769 22.17 -37.64 2.63
N LEU A 770 21.88 -36.90 1.55
CA LEU A 770 22.26 -37.27 0.20
C LEU A 770 23.72 -36.87 -0.06
N LYS A 771 24.62 -37.85 0.08
CA LYS A 771 26.07 -37.69 -0.12
C LYS A 771 26.49 -38.26 -1.47
N GLY A 772 27.50 -37.66 -2.09
CA GLY A 772 28.10 -38.16 -3.33
C GLY A 772 28.76 -37.05 -4.15
N ASN A 773 29.13 -37.39 -5.38
CA ASN A 773 29.75 -36.46 -6.32
C ASN A 773 28.66 -35.67 -7.06
N TRP A 774 28.36 -34.47 -6.59
CA TRP A 774 27.41 -33.56 -7.23
C TRP A 774 28.06 -32.96 -8.48
N LYS A 775 27.43 -33.15 -9.64
CA LYS A 775 27.81 -32.46 -10.88
C LYS A 775 27.07 -31.14 -10.97
N ILE A 776 27.79 -30.06 -11.25
CA ILE A 776 27.25 -28.70 -11.40
C ILE A 776 27.42 -28.28 -12.85
N ASN A 777 26.32 -27.90 -13.49
CA ASN A 777 26.29 -27.27 -14.81
C ASN A 777 25.69 -25.87 -14.71
N PHE A 778 26.37 -24.85 -15.20
CA PHE A 778 25.83 -23.49 -15.24
C PHE A 778 24.98 -23.31 -16.50
N ASP A 779 23.67 -23.12 -16.34
CA ASP A 779 22.70 -23.26 -17.43
C ASP A 779 22.50 -21.95 -18.20
N LYS A 780 22.33 -20.85 -17.46
CA LYS A 780 22.05 -19.52 -18.02
C LYS A 780 22.42 -18.45 -17.01
N GLY A 781 22.87 -17.29 -17.50
CA GLY A 781 23.26 -16.17 -16.66
C GLY A 781 24.41 -15.40 -17.28
N GLY A 782 25.12 -14.66 -16.44
CA GLY A 782 26.30 -13.93 -16.87
C GLY A 782 27.17 -13.50 -15.69
N PRO A 783 28.30 -12.83 -15.95
CA PRO A 783 28.69 -12.26 -17.24
C PRO A 783 29.21 -13.30 -18.25
N LYS A 784 29.71 -14.44 -17.77
CA LYS A 784 30.09 -15.63 -18.55
C LYS A 784 29.60 -16.86 -17.79
N LEU A 785 29.29 -17.94 -18.50
CA LEU A 785 28.99 -19.23 -17.84
C LEU A 785 30.29 -19.81 -17.27
N PRO A 786 30.37 -20.06 -15.94
CA PRO A 786 31.50 -20.76 -15.35
C PRO A 786 31.61 -22.20 -15.89
N PRO A 787 32.80 -22.82 -15.80
CA PRO A 787 32.96 -24.21 -16.19
C PRO A 787 32.14 -25.16 -15.30
N THR A 788 31.79 -26.33 -15.86
CA THR A 788 31.16 -27.40 -15.08
C THR A 788 32.09 -27.84 -13.95
N ALA A 789 31.52 -28.10 -12.78
CA ALA A 789 32.27 -28.54 -11.60
C ALA A 789 31.72 -29.89 -11.08
N THR A 790 32.56 -30.62 -10.35
CA THR A 790 32.11 -31.76 -9.55
C THR A 790 32.58 -31.55 -8.11
N VAL A 791 31.64 -31.59 -7.16
CA VAL A 791 31.92 -31.35 -5.74
C VAL A 791 31.38 -32.48 -4.88
N THR A 792 32.13 -32.84 -3.84
CA THR A 792 31.68 -33.79 -2.80
C THR A 792 30.98 -33.08 -1.65
N ASN A 793 31.40 -31.83 -1.36
CA ASN A 793 30.82 -30.97 -0.34
C ASN A 793 30.11 -29.79 -1.02
N LEU A 794 28.86 -29.57 -0.67
CA LEU A 794 28.07 -28.45 -1.16
C LEU A 794 28.50 -27.17 -0.44
N GLU A 795 28.79 -26.12 -1.22
CA GLU A 795 29.19 -24.81 -0.73
C GLU A 795 28.84 -23.70 -1.73
N SER A 796 29.10 -22.45 -1.35
CA SER A 796 28.82 -21.29 -2.21
C SER A 796 29.63 -21.33 -3.51
N TRP A 797 28.99 -21.01 -4.63
CA TRP A 797 29.64 -20.86 -5.95
C TRP A 797 30.81 -19.88 -5.94
N THR A 798 30.79 -18.91 -5.02
CA THR A 798 31.85 -17.91 -4.86
C THR A 798 33.23 -18.52 -4.53
N LYS A 799 33.28 -19.80 -4.17
CA LYS A 799 34.53 -20.53 -3.92
C LYS A 799 35.01 -21.38 -5.11
N LEU A 800 34.22 -21.49 -6.18
CA LEU A 800 34.56 -22.30 -7.36
C LEU A 800 35.47 -21.57 -8.36
N GLY A 801 35.81 -20.30 -8.10
CA GLY A 801 36.67 -19.47 -8.93
C GLY A 801 36.03 -18.12 -9.26
N SER A 802 36.81 -17.22 -9.85
CA SER A 802 36.40 -15.83 -10.14
C SER A 802 35.19 -15.74 -11.07
N GLU A 803 35.08 -16.62 -12.08
CA GLU A 803 33.91 -16.64 -12.97
C GLU A 803 32.62 -17.01 -12.22
N ALA A 804 32.69 -17.97 -11.29
CA ALA A 804 31.56 -18.39 -10.48
C ALA A 804 31.23 -17.40 -9.35
N GLU A 805 32.23 -16.68 -8.82
CA GLU A 805 32.02 -15.58 -7.87
C GLU A 805 31.24 -14.44 -8.50
N ALA A 806 31.57 -14.04 -9.72
CA ALA A 806 30.89 -12.97 -10.45
C ALA A 806 29.54 -13.41 -11.07
N PHE A 807 29.21 -14.70 -11.03
CA PHE A 807 28.06 -15.25 -11.74
C PHE A 807 26.73 -14.89 -11.07
N SER A 808 25.78 -14.47 -11.90
CA SER A 808 24.36 -14.40 -11.55
C SER A 808 23.51 -15.10 -12.61
N GLY A 809 22.66 -16.04 -12.19
CA GLY A 809 21.86 -16.88 -13.06
C GLY A 809 21.46 -18.20 -12.39
N SER A 810 21.32 -19.25 -13.20
CA SER A 810 20.90 -20.58 -12.74
C SER A 810 21.96 -21.64 -13.04
N ALA A 811 22.13 -22.59 -12.11
CA ALA A 811 22.97 -23.77 -12.30
C ALA A 811 22.26 -25.04 -11.80
N THR A 812 22.41 -26.13 -12.55
CA THR A 812 21.82 -27.44 -12.24
C THR A 812 22.83 -28.35 -11.55
N TYR A 813 22.44 -28.83 -10.38
CA TYR A 813 23.10 -29.88 -9.62
C TYR A 813 22.48 -31.24 -9.99
N THR A 814 23.30 -32.26 -10.21
CA THR A 814 22.83 -33.65 -10.44
C THR A 814 23.54 -34.63 -9.50
N LEU A 815 22.77 -35.54 -8.91
CA LEU A 815 23.26 -36.66 -8.11
C LEU A 815 22.47 -37.94 -8.40
N GLU A 816 23.16 -39.08 -8.44
CA GLU A 816 22.53 -40.40 -8.35
C GLU A 816 22.66 -40.94 -6.92
N PHE A 817 21.60 -41.53 -6.39
CA PHE A 817 21.60 -42.15 -5.06
C PHE A 817 20.67 -43.38 -5.03
N ASP A 818 20.94 -44.33 -4.15
CA ASP A 818 20.11 -45.51 -3.95
C ASP A 818 18.92 -45.21 -3.04
N ASN A 819 17.76 -45.82 -3.31
CA ASN A 819 16.60 -45.76 -2.44
C ASN A 819 16.91 -46.48 -1.10
N PRO A 820 17.00 -45.75 0.02
CA PRO A 820 17.43 -46.33 1.28
C PRO A 820 16.36 -47.23 1.92
N ASN A 821 15.09 -47.09 1.52
CA ASN A 821 14.01 -47.96 1.98
C ASN A 821 12.89 -48.06 0.91
N PRO A 822 12.87 -49.13 0.10
CA PRO A 822 11.84 -49.35 -0.93
C PRO A 822 10.39 -49.46 -0.42
N LYS A 823 10.20 -49.67 0.88
CA LYS A 823 8.86 -49.76 1.50
C LYS A 823 8.26 -48.40 1.86
N THR A 824 9.04 -47.33 1.80
CA THR A 824 8.55 -45.99 2.10
C THR A 824 7.73 -45.44 0.94
N GLU A 825 6.46 -45.09 1.20
CA GLU A 825 5.53 -44.60 0.19
C GLU A 825 5.65 -43.09 -0.10
N SER A 826 6.25 -42.31 0.81
CA SER A 826 6.44 -40.87 0.62
C SER A 826 7.71 -40.39 1.33
N TRP A 827 8.45 -39.49 0.70
CA TRP A 827 9.66 -38.87 1.25
C TRP A 827 9.54 -37.35 1.26
N SER A 828 10.02 -36.71 2.32
CA SER A 828 10.29 -35.27 2.34
C SER A 828 11.72 -35.03 1.89
N LEU A 829 11.92 -34.18 0.89
CA LEU A 829 13.23 -33.61 0.55
C LEU A 829 13.40 -32.29 1.30
N ASN A 830 14.54 -32.09 1.96
CA ASN A 830 14.95 -30.82 2.55
C ASN A 830 16.24 -30.36 1.86
N LEU A 831 16.22 -29.15 1.29
CA LEU A 831 17.36 -28.59 0.57
C LEU A 831 18.34 -27.82 1.46
N GLY A 832 18.05 -27.68 2.76
CA GLY A 832 18.91 -26.94 3.68
C GLY A 832 19.02 -25.46 3.28
N ASP A 833 20.25 -24.97 3.18
CA ASP A 833 20.52 -23.60 2.75
C ASP A 833 20.60 -23.49 1.21
N VAL A 834 19.62 -22.80 0.62
CA VAL A 834 19.51 -22.50 -0.82
C VAL A 834 19.71 -21.00 -1.03
N ARG A 835 20.56 -20.63 -1.99
CA ARG A 835 20.85 -19.25 -2.39
C ARG A 835 20.52 -19.05 -3.88
N GLU A 836 19.26 -18.82 -4.26
CA GLU A 836 18.11 -18.45 -3.42
C GLU A 836 16.82 -19.25 -3.67
N SER A 837 16.65 -19.84 -4.84
CA SER A 837 15.49 -20.67 -5.17
C SER A 837 15.92 -21.91 -5.95
N ALA A 838 15.15 -22.99 -5.86
CA ALA A 838 15.48 -24.26 -6.50
C ALA A 838 14.28 -24.94 -7.14
N LYS A 839 14.40 -25.30 -8.42
CA LYS A 839 13.51 -26.25 -9.10
C LYS A 839 14.07 -27.66 -8.97
N VAL A 840 13.23 -28.63 -8.63
CA VAL A 840 13.64 -30.02 -8.37
C VAL A 840 12.96 -30.97 -9.33
N TRP A 841 13.75 -31.89 -9.89
CA TRP A 841 13.26 -33.05 -10.62
C TRP A 841 13.81 -34.33 -9.99
N LEU A 842 12.96 -35.33 -9.86
CA LEU A 842 13.31 -36.67 -9.42
C LEU A 842 13.03 -37.64 -10.56
N ASN A 843 14.06 -38.32 -11.06
CA ASN A 843 13.96 -39.24 -12.20
C ASN A 843 13.28 -38.60 -13.43
N ASP A 844 13.67 -37.36 -13.74
CA ASP A 844 13.13 -36.50 -14.81
C ASP A 844 11.68 -36.02 -14.63
N GLU A 845 11.03 -36.35 -13.53
CA GLU A 845 9.70 -35.82 -13.16
C GLU A 845 9.85 -34.57 -12.28
N PHE A 846 9.15 -33.49 -12.62
CA PHE A 846 9.20 -32.25 -11.85
C PHE A 846 8.50 -32.43 -10.50
N ALA A 847 9.25 -32.24 -9.41
CA ALA A 847 8.77 -32.41 -8.05
C ALA A 847 8.27 -31.09 -7.42
N GLY A 848 8.72 -29.94 -7.92
CA GLY A 848 8.29 -28.63 -7.44
C GLY A 848 9.41 -27.59 -7.41
N THR A 849 9.04 -26.37 -7.00
CA THR A 849 9.96 -25.25 -6.77
C THR A 849 10.02 -24.92 -5.29
N ALA A 850 11.19 -25.00 -4.69
CA ALA A 850 11.47 -24.54 -3.33
C ALA A 850 12.02 -23.11 -3.40
N TRP A 851 11.19 -22.13 -3.08
CA TRP A 851 11.52 -20.69 -3.19
C TRP A 851 11.23 -19.90 -1.91
N SER A 852 10.67 -20.56 -0.88
CA SER A 852 10.37 -19.99 0.43
C SER A 852 10.83 -20.91 1.54
N VAL A 853 11.04 -20.35 2.72
CA VAL A 853 11.38 -21.14 3.92
C VAL A 853 10.13 -21.87 4.46
N PRO A 854 10.27 -23.12 4.93
CA PRO A 854 11.44 -23.99 4.77
C PRO A 854 11.54 -24.53 3.33
N TYR A 855 12.77 -24.71 2.82
CA TYR A 855 13.02 -25.27 1.48
C TYR A 855 12.81 -26.79 1.44
N LYS A 856 11.55 -27.21 1.65
CA LYS A 856 11.13 -28.61 1.67
C LYS A 856 10.11 -28.91 0.58
N LEU A 857 10.17 -30.13 0.04
CA LEU A 857 9.21 -30.66 -0.93
C LEU A 857 8.82 -32.08 -0.53
N ASN A 858 7.57 -32.47 -0.73
CA ASN A 858 7.19 -33.88 -0.73
C ASN A 858 7.50 -34.44 -2.12
N ILE A 859 8.43 -35.40 -2.20
CA ILE A 859 8.88 -35.99 -3.46
C ILE A 859 8.24 -37.37 -3.73
N GLY A 860 7.26 -37.76 -2.92
CA GLY A 860 6.53 -39.01 -3.10
C GLY A 860 7.41 -40.24 -2.94
N LYS A 861 7.08 -41.31 -3.68
CA LYS A 861 7.77 -42.60 -3.62
C LYS A 861 9.02 -42.59 -4.50
N LEU A 862 10.12 -43.13 -3.97
CA LEU A 862 11.35 -43.36 -4.75
C LEU A 862 11.27 -44.66 -5.55
N LYS A 863 11.89 -44.70 -6.73
CA LYS A 863 12.03 -45.93 -7.52
C LYS A 863 12.90 -46.95 -6.76
N PRO A 864 12.68 -48.27 -6.90
CA PRO A 864 13.61 -49.27 -6.38
C PRO A 864 15.01 -49.10 -6.99
N GLY A 865 16.06 -49.29 -6.20
CA GLY A 865 17.44 -49.11 -6.64
C GLY A 865 17.82 -47.64 -6.83
N LYS A 866 18.47 -47.32 -7.95
CA LYS A 866 19.01 -45.99 -8.24
C LYS A 866 17.92 -44.97 -8.59
N ASN A 867 18.08 -43.77 -8.05
CA ASN A 867 17.30 -42.59 -8.37
C ASN A 867 18.25 -41.45 -8.78
N THR A 868 17.80 -40.60 -9.69
CA THR A 868 18.54 -39.39 -10.11
C THR A 868 17.77 -38.16 -9.64
N ILE A 869 18.45 -37.25 -8.94
CA ILE A 869 17.90 -35.95 -8.56
C ILE A 869 18.61 -34.84 -9.34
N LYS A 870 17.83 -33.91 -9.90
CA LYS A 870 18.30 -32.68 -10.52
C LYS A 870 17.74 -31.49 -9.74
N ILE A 871 18.60 -30.55 -9.37
CA ILE A 871 18.24 -29.35 -8.62
C ILE A 871 18.81 -28.13 -9.35
N GLN A 872 17.95 -27.38 -10.04
CA GLN A 872 18.35 -26.12 -10.66
C GLN A 872 18.20 -24.99 -9.66
N VAL A 873 19.31 -24.39 -9.25
CA VAL A 873 19.34 -23.28 -8.30
C VAL A 873 19.53 -21.97 -9.05
N THR A 874 18.77 -20.93 -8.67
CA THR A 874 18.91 -19.55 -9.19
C THR A 874 19.35 -18.62 -8.07
N ASN A 875 20.42 -17.83 -8.29
CA ASN A 875 20.91 -16.86 -7.30
C ASN A 875 20.46 -15.41 -7.60
N LEU A 876 20.95 -14.47 -6.79
CA LEU A 876 20.68 -13.04 -6.93
C LEU A 876 21.59 -12.38 -7.97
N SER A 877 21.13 -11.25 -8.50
CA SER A 877 21.88 -10.43 -9.47
C SER A 877 23.03 -9.63 -8.83
N ALA A 878 23.13 -9.63 -7.50
CA ALA A 878 24.07 -8.83 -6.73
C ALA A 878 25.55 -9.09 -7.11
N ASN A 879 25.96 -10.34 -7.30
CA ASN A 879 27.34 -10.68 -7.63
C ASN A 879 27.78 -10.14 -9.00
N ARG A 880 26.91 -10.25 -10.00
CA ARG A 880 27.18 -9.69 -11.33
C ARG A 880 27.16 -8.15 -11.33
N ILE A 881 26.28 -7.51 -10.54
CA ILE A 881 26.29 -6.04 -10.39
C ILE A 881 27.60 -5.58 -9.75
N ARG A 882 28.04 -6.26 -8.68
CA ARG A 882 29.33 -5.98 -8.04
C ARG A 882 30.49 -6.10 -9.02
N ASP A 883 30.59 -7.20 -9.76
CA ASP A 883 31.65 -7.40 -10.76
C ASP A 883 31.63 -6.31 -11.85
N LYS A 884 30.43 -5.92 -12.31
CA LYS A 884 30.23 -4.84 -13.26
C LYS A 884 30.78 -3.50 -12.75
N GLU A 885 30.47 -3.13 -11.49
CA GLU A 885 30.98 -1.89 -10.91
C GLU A 885 32.48 -1.92 -10.64
N LEU A 886 33.04 -3.08 -10.24
CA LEU A 886 34.49 -3.24 -10.06
C LEU A 886 35.27 -3.07 -11.37
N LYS A 887 34.66 -3.41 -12.51
CA LYS A 887 35.22 -3.19 -13.85
C LYS A 887 35.03 -1.76 -14.37
N GLY A 888 34.33 -0.90 -13.62
CA GLY A 888 34.03 0.47 -14.03
C GLY A 888 33.00 0.57 -15.16
N GLU A 889 32.19 -0.47 -15.37
CA GLU A 889 31.15 -0.44 -16.41
C GLU A 889 29.95 0.40 -15.95
N GLU A 890 29.80 1.57 -16.54
CA GLU A 890 28.72 2.50 -16.21
C GLU A 890 27.34 1.93 -16.59
N TRP A 891 26.39 1.98 -15.65
CA TRP A 891 24.99 1.60 -15.86
C TRP A 891 24.00 2.49 -15.12
N LYS A 892 24.49 3.38 -14.24
CA LYS A 892 23.68 4.28 -13.41
C LYS A 892 23.46 5.56 -14.21
N ILE A 893 22.66 5.46 -15.26
CA ILE A 893 22.49 6.50 -16.28
C ILE A 893 21.13 7.20 -16.20
N PHE A 894 20.51 7.30 -15.03
CA PHE A 894 19.16 7.88 -14.92
C PHE A 894 19.20 9.37 -14.54
N TYR A 895 18.19 10.13 -14.99
CA TYR A 895 18.00 11.52 -14.57
C TYR A 895 17.58 11.61 -13.08
N GLU A 896 17.52 12.84 -12.56
CA GLU A 896 17.16 13.14 -11.16
C GLU A 896 18.06 12.46 -10.11
N ILE A 897 17.50 11.57 -9.30
CA ILE A 897 18.19 10.91 -8.17
C ILE A 897 19.15 9.82 -8.63
N ASN A 898 19.05 9.40 -9.90
CA ASN A 898 19.81 8.28 -10.45
C ASN A 898 19.56 6.98 -9.66
N MET A 899 20.61 6.31 -9.17
CA MET A 899 20.51 5.15 -8.28
C MET A 899 21.01 5.51 -6.88
N VAL A 900 20.21 5.16 -5.88
CA VAL A 900 20.56 5.27 -4.46
C VAL A 900 20.46 3.91 -3.77
N ASP A 901 21.14 3.79 -2.64
CA ASP A 901 21.02 2.65 -1.72
C ASP A 901 19.76 2.80 -0.85
N LYS A 902 19.45 1.75 -0.08
CA LYS A 902 18.31 1.71 0.87
C LYS A 902 18.27 2.85 1.91
N ASP A 903 19.40 3.53 2.12
CA ASP A 903 19.55 4.64 3.07
C ASP A 903 19.56 6.00 2.34
N TYR A 904 19.14 6.03 1.07
CA TYR A 904 19.13 7.22 0.20
C TYR A 904 20.51 7.84 -0.05
N LYS A 905 21.60 7.06 0.07
CA LYS A 905 22.95 7.48 -0.32
C LYS A 905 23.27 7.01 -1.73
N LYS A 906 24.34 7.53 -2.33
CA LYS A 906 24.77 7.12 -3.67
C LYS A 906 25.00 5.60 -3.70
N PHE A 907 24.33 4.91 -4.64
CA PHE A 907 24.47 3.47 -4.81
C PHE A 907 25.90 3.08 -5.21
N ASP A 908 26.46 2.09 -4.51
CA ASP A 908 27.83 1.62 -4.67
C ASP A 908 27.96 0.13 -4.31
N ALA A 909 27.98 -0.72 -5.34
CA ALA A 909 28.10 -2.16 -5.19
C ALA A 909 29.56 -2.63 -5.05
N THR A 910 30.57 -1.76 -5.28
CA THR A 910 31.98 -2.16 -5.11
C THR A 910 32.32 -2.43 -3.64
N LYS A 911 31.49 -1.89 -2.73
CA LYS A 911 31.60 -2.11 -1.28
C LYS A 911 31.02 -3.44 -0.81
N TRP A 912 30.29 -4.16 -1.66
CA TRP A 912 29.65 -5.41 -1.26
C TRP A 912 30.67 -6.54 -1.20
N SER A 913 30.52 -7.43 -0.22
CA SER A 913 31.12 -8.76 -0.28
C SER A 913 30.38 -9.63 -1.30
N PRO A 914 31.03 -10.62 -1.94
CA PRO A 914 30.32 -11.61 -2.74
C PRO A 914 29.21 -12.27 -1.94
N MET A 915 27.99 -12.25 -2.49
CA MET A 915 26.82 -12.88 -1.90
C MET A 915 26.93 -14.40 -2.03
N PRO A 916 26.68 -15.17 -0.95
CA PRO A 916 26.57 -16.62 -1.04
C PRO A 916 25.59 -17.03 -2.14
N SER A 917 25.94 -18.04 -2.94
CA SER A 917 25.16 -18.45 -4.11
C SER A 917 25.20 -19.97 -4.29
N GLY A 918 24.09 -20.55 -4.78
CA GLY A 918 24.00 -21.99 -5.03
C GLY A 918 23.39 -22.82 -3.89
N LEU A 919 23.68 -24.11 -3.92
CA LEU A 919 23.21 -25.08 -2.95
C LEU A 919 24.29 -25.31 -1.89
N LEU A 920 24.01 -24.91 -0.64
CA LEU A 920 24.95 -25.02 0.48
C LEU A 920 24.63 -26.22 1.37
N GLY A 921 23.39 -26.73 1.32
CA GLY A 921 22.98 -27.94 2.02
C GLY A 921 22.88 -27.77 3.55
N PRO A 922 22.90 -28.88 4.32
CA PRO A 922 22.90 -30.26 3.83
C PRO A 922 21.58 -30.61 3.12
N ILE A 923 21.65 -31.53 2.15
CA ILE A 923 20.47 -32.07 1.46
C ILE A 923 20.09 -33.37 2.13
N THR A 924 18.84 -33.48 2.58
CA THR A 924 18.37 -34.68 3.27
C THR A 924 17.03 -35.15 2.73
N ILE A 925 16.79 -36.46 2.83
CA ILE A 925 15.48 -37.08 2.62
C ILE A 925 15.00 -37.71 3.93
N THR A 926 13.72 -37.52 4.26
CA THR A 926 13.11 -38.08 5.48
C THR A 926 11.92 -38.95 5.08
N PRO A 927 11.85 -40.22 5.53
CA PRO A 927 10.73 -41.09 5.20
C PRO A 927 9.47 -40.62 5.94
N LEU A 928 8.37 -40.51 5.19
CA LEU A 928 7.08 -40.08 5.69
C LEU A 928 6.08 -41.23 5.68
N LYS A 929 5.22 -41.25 6.69
CA LYS A 929 4.00 -42.07 6.71
C LYS A 929 2.78 -41.17 6.75
N GLN A 930 1.79 -41.51 5.93
CA GLN A 930 0.49 -40.89 5.96
C GLN A 930 -0.29 -41.35 7.20
N LYS A 931 -0.83 -40.38 7.94
CA LYS A 931 -1.72 -40.59 9.09
C LYS A 931 -3.13 -40.19 8.65
N ASN A 932 -4.04 -41.16 8.68
CA ASN A 932 -5.44 -41.00 8.28
C ASN A 932 -6.38 -40.90 9.47
#